data_AF-A0AAV4Y3M2-F1
#
_entry.id   AF-A0AAV4Y3M2-F1
#
_cell.length_a   1.000
_cell.length_b   1.000
_cell.length_c   1.000
_cell.angle_alpha   90.00
_cell.angle_beta   90.00
_cell.angle_gamma   90.00
#
_symmetry.space_group_name_H-M   'P 1'
#
loop_
_entity.id
_entity.type
_entity.pdbx_description
1 polymer ?
#
loop_
_entity_poly.entity_id
_entity_poly.type
_entity_poly.pdbx_seq_one_letter_code
_entity_poly.pdbx_strand_id
1 'polypeptide(L)'
;KDSNGTQSFAKVFYLLISRMPSDSCSSYFSYESRFSFGVASFYRNCQKIGLPNIICMRSISICNEHGSLDWSVDCTSHRSYYVIHERCNLMSSCIVSATSETFADPCPGTFKYLEVQYQCKPESVTTARSSSSVVLSTSSTSTTRPPIIIPLTRSTRPTVFTTSFKPYPSTSSQKPTTASTHSPVVILLSTSKPYTTKSTTTTISSFNKEEYCQPVQSRNLSWDWTKAGTEVVQKCPGGTFGEARWRCGINPIQWMPDGPDLSDCSSLWADNLRNRVDGGDSVVNIAAELSVMTHRKPLYGGDVRHASEILHRLVTKMGDKMKDIGDDKQRHQLLQELFESASDVTSNLLDVSSSWKELGARERRNIASTLLEALEQSGWLLASAHNSKFLFHKALHNIFLSVRVLDVWSVSHVTFPSEEETKDTAWKQVQDSLHLPMQALLGTVSNGAVKIVLASYKHVKDFLGNVASSNRGILQNSSSIINSRVISAFTGSYTGIKFPEPVTITFKIIQEENVTNPQCVYWDLNARLWSQEGCWLKKSNKTHAVCKCDHLTNFALLMELKTPKESSDNGAYSKLIVFISCGLAIVFFLITAILLHVFRSLPTDDATIHKHLCICLLLSEVVYMGSTDQNGIVCSILAGILHILLQSVFMWIFLSTFQLYLLLVENVYNSRVRYFFVFSYGLSVLIVCISALVNIQSYGTQNYCFLRFDNYYIFSFVGPAASCILGAFIFLILTICKTCWSSMKNKEISKVNSVRIRNRESWLVIFSIGSSWAFLLFYMVQKLPILAYIFAALNCLQGLSVFIFLGLHDNEVQKAYCKWKAGSSPQPKAARGQFPLSNTSSSHNVETPYLQPSTTVSTLSTVTTPELEFQMGTFHHSELCHTTRSPIYDNREQLVS
;
A
#
# COMPACT_ATOMS: atom_id res chain seq x y z
N LYS A 1 75.53 -17.79 9.39
CA LYS A 1 74.88 -16.50 9.04
C LYS A 1 73.41 -16.59 9.44
N ASP A 2 73.02 -16.61 10.72
CA ASP A 2 73.42 -15.85 11.93
C ASP A 2 72.41 -14.69 12.15
N SER A 3 71.81 -14.50 13.34
CA SER A 3 71.97 -15.24 14.62
C SER A 3 70.81 -15.00 15.61
N ASN A 4 70.52 -16.02 16.43
CA ASN A 4 69.79 -15.99 17.72
C ASN A 4 68.27 -15.67 17.64
N GLY A 5 67.37 -16.26 18.44
CA GLY A 5 67.53 -17.03 19.69
C GLY A 5 67.32 -16.15 20.93
N THR A 6 66.59 -16.51 21.99
CA THR A 6 66.00 -17.77 22.49
C THR A 6 64.67 -17.44 23.25
N GLN A 7 63.87 -18.31 23.89
CA GLN A 7 64.08 -19.65 24.49
C GLN A 7 62.71 -20.38 24.66
N SER A 8 62.73 -21.66 25.05
CA SER A 8 61.51 -22.45 25.34
C SER A 8 61.75 -23.47 26.47
N PHE A 9 60.77 -23.64 27.35
CA PHE A 9 60.61 -24.77 28.29
C PHE A 9 59.09 -25.09 28.30
N ALA A 10 58.60 -26.32 28.00
CA ALA A 10 58.79 -27.59 28.72
C ALA A 10 58.06 -27.59 30.08
N LYS A 11 57.35 -28.63 30.54
CA LYS A 11 56.79 -29.90 30.03
C LYS A 11 56.26 -30.60 31.30
N VAL A 12 55.16 -31.35 31.22
CA VAL A 12 54.84 -32.53 32.07
C VAL A 12 54.81 -32.36 33.61
N PHE A 13 53.67 -32.67 34.21
CA PHE A 13 53.66 -33.63 35.33
C PHE A 13 52.51 -34.63 35.16
N TYR A 14 52.67 -35.83 35.73
CA TYR A 14 51.80 -37.00 35.50
C TYR A 14 51.52 -37.69 36.85
N LEU A 15 50.31 -38.24 37.00
CA LEU A 15 49.80 -39.14 38.06
C LEU A 15 50.62 -39.36 39.35
N LEU A 16 50.00 -39.01 40.50
CA LEU A 16 50.09 -39.79 41.76
C LEU A 16 48.64 -39.99 42.24
N ILE A 17 48.07 -41.19 42.13
CA ILE A 17 48.21 -42.38 42.98
C ILE A 17 47.24 -42.37 44.17
N SER A 18 46.47 -43.45 44.23
CA SER A 18 45.35 -43.75 45.11
C SER A 18 45.76 -44.43 46.42
N ARG A 19 44.93 -44.29 47.47
CA ARG A 19 44.57 -45.44 48.32
C ARG A 19 43.29 -45.27 49.15
N MET A 20 42.64 -46.41 49.34
CA MET A 20 41.55 -46.79 50.26
C MET A 20 42.01 -46.75 51.74
N PRO A 21 41.15 -46.84 52.79
CA PRO A 21 40.05 -47.83 52.88
C PRO A 21 38.74 -47.42 53.60
N SER A 22 37.95 -48.45 53.89
CA SER A 22 36.59 -48.49 54.44
C SER A 22 36.50 -48.25 55.95
N ASP A 23 35.30 -47.90 56.42
CA ASP A 23 34.41 -48.75 57.25
C ASP A 23 33.15 -47.91 57.61
N SER A 24 31.92 -48.42 57.61
CA SER A 24 31.46 -49.54 58.45
C SER A 24 30.23 -50.24 57.84
N CYS A 25 30.02 -51.51 58.18
CA CYS A 25 28.84 -52.27 57.77
C CYS A 25 28.32 -53.13 58.93
N SER A 26 27.17 -52.77 59.53
CA SER A 26 26.41 -53.69 60.38
C SER A 26 24.95 -53.27 60.61
N SER A 27 24.02 -54.11 60.14
CA SER A 27 22.80 -54.60 60.82
C SER A 27 21.99 -53.68 61.77
N TYR A 28 20.68 -53.54 61.54
CA TYR A 28 19.70 -54.52 62.09
C TYR A 28 18.32 -54.44 61.39
N PHE A 29 17.47 -55.45 61.64
CA PHE A 29 16.12 -55.61 61.08
C PHE A 29 15.08 -54.61 61.61
N SER A 30 14.09 -54.27 60.78
CA SER A 30 12.67 -54.38 61.17
C SER A 30 11.76 -54.64 59.96
N TYR A 31 10.68 -55.37 60.20
CA TYR A 31 9.49 -55.46 59.33
C TYR A 31 8.75 -54.10 59.38
N GLU A 32 8.00 -53.64 58.37
CA GLU A 32 6.72 -54.21 57.93
C GLU A 32 6.36 -53.91 56.46
N SER A 33 5.68 -54.88 55.84
CA SER A 33 4.94 -54.71 54.59
C SER A 33 3.44 -54.50 54.86
N ARG A 34 2.84 -53.40 54.37
CA ARG A 34 1.42 -53.37 54.02
C ARG A 34 1.01 -52.19 53.12
N PHE A 35 0.25 -52.55 52.10
CA PHE A 35 -0.32 -51.79 50.99
C PHE A 35 -0.96 -50.43 51.29
N SER A 36 -1.04 -49.59 50.26
CA SER A 36 -2.27 -48.86 49.93
C SER A 36 -2.55 -48.95 48.42
N PHE A 37 -3.75 -49.41 48.04
CA PHE A 37 -4.14 -49.59 46.64
C PHE A 37 -4.79 -48.32 46.07
N GLY A 38 -4.30 -47.85 44.92
CA GLY A 38 -4.83 -46.66 44.22
C GLY A 38 -6.14 -46.91 43.47
N VAL A 39 -7.24 -47.17 44.18
CA VAL A 39 -8.56 -47.30 43.55
C VAL A 39 -9.13 -45.92 43.21
N ALA A 40 -9.39 -45.66 41.93
CA ALA A 40 -10.04 -44.45 41.43
C ALA A 40 -11.55 -44.43 41.76
N SER A 41 -11.89 -44.14 43.01
CA SER A 41 -13.26 -44.21 43.56
C SER A 41 -13.98 -42.86 43.58
N PHE A 42 -14.95 -42.64 42.69
CA PHE A 42 -15.69 -41.37 42.60
C PHE A 42 -16.83 -41.25 43.62
N TYR A 43 -16.51 -40.73 44.81
CA TYR A 43 -17.49 -40.46 45.88
C TYR A 43 -17.70 -38.97 46.15
N ARG A 44 -18.78 -38.41 45.56
CA ARG A 44 -19.69 -37.40 46.16
C ARG A 44 -20.82 -37.04 45.18
N ASN A 45 -22.05 -37.40 45.54
CA ASN A 45 -23.35 -36.91 45.02
C ASN A 45 -23.38 -36.41 43.57
N CYS A 46 -23.01 -37.27 42.61
CA CYS A 46 -23.14 -37.03 41.17
C CYS A 46 -24.19 -38.00 40.62
N GLN A 47 -25.34 -37.52 40.12
CA GLN A 47 -26.38 -38.43 39.60
C GLN A 47 -25.98 -39.07 38.26
N LYS A 48 -25.29 -38.33 37.38
CA LYS A 48 -24.66 -38.85 36.15
C LYS A 48 -23.35 -38.11 35.86
N ILE A 49 -22.29 -38.87 35.61
CA ILE A 49 -20.98 -38.38 35.20
C ILE A 49 -21.03 -38.03 33.71
N GLY A 50 -20.77 -36.76 33.41
CA GLY A 50 -20.53 -36.24 32.08
C GLY A 50 -19.03 -36.10 31.82
N LEU A 51 -18.57 -36.74 30.75
CA LEU A 51 -17.17 -36.82 30.42
C LEU A 51 -16.84 -35.79 29.29
N PRO A 52 -15.72 -35.03 29.35
CA PRO A 52 -14.68 -34.01 27.90
C PRO A 52 -13.77 -34.35 26.64
N ASN A 53 -13.34 -35.56 26.25
CA ASN A 53 -12.18 -35.97 25.40
C ASN A 53 -10.76 -36.04 25.99
N ILE A 54 -10.42 -35.34 27.08
CA ILE A 54 -9.01 -35.22 27.52
C ILE A 54 -8.58 -36.40 28.42
N ILE A 55 -8.23 -37.54 27.81
CA ILE A 55 -7.64 -38.72 28.47
C ILE A 55 -6.18 -38.86 28.00
N CYS A 56 -5.23 -38.67 28.90
CA CYS A 56 -3.81 -38.67 28.57
C CYS A 56 -3.01 -39.47 29.60
N MET A 57 -2.49 -40.63 29.19
CA MET A 57 -1.36 -41.24 29.88
C MET A 57 -0.09 -40.46 29.50
N ARG A 58 0.71 -40.03 30.48
CA ARG A 58 1.90 -39.17 30.27
C ARG A 58 3.09 -39.62 31.12
N SER A 59 4.30 -39.43 30.60
CA SER A 59 5.53 -39.25 31.38
C SER A 59 5.76 -37.77 31.69
N ILE A 60 6.68 -37.43 32.60
CA ILE A 60 7.05 -36.04 32.89
C ILE A 60 8.54 -35.93 33.23
N SER A 61 9.21 -34.89 32.74
CA SER A 61 10.64 -34.64 32.96
C SER A 61 11.01 -34.14 34.36
N ILE A 62 10.01 -33.92 35.23
CA ILE A 62 10.16 -33.27 36.54
C ILE A 62 10.69 -34.23 37.63
N CYS A 63 10.56 -35.55 37.44
CA CYS A 63 11.16 -36.56 38.33
C CYS A 63 12.44 -37.16 37.69
N ASN A 64 13.47 -36.33 37.51
CA ASN A 64 14.75 -36.74 36.94
C ASN A 64 15.91 -36.16 37.74
N GLU A 65 16.34 -36.89 38.78
CA GLU A 65 17.45 -36.49 39.67
C GLU A 65 18.81 -36.36 38.94
N HIS A 66 18.90 -36.81 37.68
CA HIS A 66 20.15 -36.83 36.90
C HIS A 66 20.06 -36.05 35.57
N GLY A 67 18.99 -35.29 35.34
CA GLY A 67 18.92 -34.23 34.32
C GLY A 67 19.05 -34.64 32.83
N SER A 68 19.03 -35.94 32.50
CA SER A 68 19.12 -36.39 31.09
C SER A 68 17.91 -35.93 30.26
N LEU A 69 18.16 -35.50 29.01
CA LEU A 69 17.16 -34.95 28.09
C LEU A 69 16.81 -35.88 26.92
N ASP A 70 17.47 -37.05 26.80
CA ASP A 70 17.37 -37.95 25.64
C ASP A 70 16.12 -38.87 25.65
N TRP A 71 15.14 -38.59 26.51
CA TRP A 71 13.91 -39.37 26.61
C TRP A 71 12.76 -38.74 25.83
N SER A 72 12.07 -39.52 25.00
CA SER A 72 10.85 -39.07 24.33
C SER A 72 9.75 -38.81 25.36
N VAL A 73 9.31 -37.55 25.44
CA VAL A 73 8.22 -37.11 26.33
C VAL A 73 6.85 -37.09 25.63
N ASP A 74 6.80 -37.32 24.32
CA ASP A 74 5.58 -37.23 23.49
C ASP A 74 4.78 -38.56 23.42
N CYS A 75 4.87 -39.35 24.49
CA CYS A 75 4.27 -40.67 24.62
C CYS A 75 2.78 -40.61 25.01
N THR A 76 1.85 -40.62 24.04
CA THR A 76 0.39 -40.66 24.32
C THR A 76 -0.29 -41.91 23.76
N SER A 77 -1.07 -42.63 24.58
CA SER A 77 -1.90 -43.75 24.15
C SER A 77 -3.35 -43.32 23.89
N HIS A 78 -3.77 -43.27 22.62
CA HIS A 78 -5.16 -42.99 22.23
C HIS A 78 -6.15 -44.05 22.75
N ARG A 79 -5.70 -45.29 22.99
CA ARG A 79 -6.52 -46.38 23.56
C ARG A 79 -7.10 -46.03 24.94
N SER A 80 -6.38 -45.20 25.71
CA SER A 80 -6.82 -44.70 27.01
C SER A 80 -8.21 -44.06 26.95
N TYR A 81 -8.55 -43.43 25.82
CA TYR A 81 -9.82 -42.74 25.64
C TYR A 81 -11.03 -43.67 25.81
N TYR A 82 -11.06 -44.72 24.99
CA TYR A 82 -12.20 -45.63 24.88
C TYR A 82 -12.46 -46.39 26.19
N VAL A 83 -11.38 -46.82 26.87
CA VAL A 83 -11.44 -47.58 28.13
C VAL A 83 -12.21 -46.84 29.24
N ILE A 84 -11.92 -45.56 29.45
CA ILE A 84 -12.59 -44.76 30.48
C ILE A 84 -13.99 -44.36 30.00
N HIS A 85 -14.16 -44.01 28.72
CA HIS A 85 -15.47 -43.64 28.18
C HIS A 85 -16.49 -44.76 28.38
N GLU A 86 -16.21 -45.99 27.92
CA GLU A 86 -17.14 -47.13 28.04
C GLU A 86 -17.51 -47.46 29.49
N ARG A 87 -16.55 -47.33 30.41
CA ARG A 87 -16.71 -47.78 31.81
C ARG A 87 -17.27 -46.71 32.75
N CYS A 88 -17.29 -45.44 32.35
CA CYS A 88 -17.61 -44.31 33.24
C CYS A 88 -18.61 -43.28 32.68
N ASN A 89 -18.89 -43.23 31.37
CA ASN A 89 -19.80 -42.20 30.84
C ASN A 89 -21.25 -42.45 31.28
N LEU A 90 -21.97 -41.39 31.66
CA LEU A 90 -23.36 -41.38 32.13
C LEU A 90 -23.67 -42.20 33.41
N MET A 91 -22.70 -42.96 33.92
CA MET A 91 -22.76 -43.68 35.20
C MET A 91 -22.82 -42.71 36.39
N SER A 92 -23.39 -43.11 37.52
CA SER A 92 -23.35 -42.32 38.77
C SER A 92 -22.00 -42.49 39.51
N SER A 93 -21.34 -43.64 39.34
CA SER A 93 -19.97 -43.92 39.78
C SER A 93 -19.36 -45.03 38.91
N CYS A 94 -18.04 -45.12 38.86
CA CYS A 94 -17.30 -46.18 38.19
C CYS A 94 -15.96 -46.41 38.90
N ILE A 95 -15.30 -47.53 38.61
CA ILE A 95 -13.93 -47.85 39.03
C ILE A 95 -13.21 -48.47 37.83
N VAL A 96 -11.98 -48.03 37.54
CA VAL A 96 -11.14 -48.61 36.48
C VAL A 96 -9.71 -48.74 36.96
N SER A 97 -9.18 -49.98 36.94
CA SER A 97 -7.77 -50.25 37.19
C SER A 97 -6.92 -49.80 36.00
N ALA A 98 -6.00 -48.86 36.23
CA ALA A 98 -4.93 -48.57 35.29
C ALA A 98 -3.88 -49.71 35.33
N THR A 99 -4.07 -50.73 34.49
CA THR A 99 -3.08 -51.78 34.20
C THR A 99 -2.60 -51.69 32.73
N SER A 100 -1.35 -52.09 32.46
CA SER A 100 -0.73 -51.87 31.14
C SER A 100 -1.42 -52.67 30.04
N GLU A 101 -2.02 -53.80 30.40
CA GLU A 101 -2.89 -54.63 29.56
C GLU A 101 -4.19 -53.91 29.19
N THR A 102 -4.74 -53.13 30.12
CA THR A 102 -5.98 -52.36 29.93
C THR A 102 -5.74 -51.16 28.99
N PHE A 103 -4.65 -50.41 29.19
CA PHE A 103 -4.38 -49.14 28.51
C PHE A 103 -3.43 -49.22 27.30
N ALA A 104 -2.75 -50.36 27.12
CA ALA A 104 -1.53 -50.55 26.32
C ALA A 104 -0.35 -49.68 26.77
N ASP A 105 0.89 -50.16 26.58
CA ASP A 105 2.09 -49.37 26.84
C ASP A 105 2.68 -48.83 25.52
N PRO A 106 2.57 -47.51 25.24
CA PRO A 106 3.16 -46.89 24.05
C PRO A 106 4.67 -46.64 24.17
N CYS A 107 5.23 -46.65 25.39
CA CYS A 107 6.63 -46.33 25.68
C CYS A 107 7.15 -47.19 26.85
N PRO A 108 7.54 -48.45 26.60
CA PRO A 108 7.97 -49.39 27.63
C PRO A 108 9.15 -48.87 28.47
N GLY A 109 9.14 -49.19 29.77
CA GLY A 109 10.21 -48.82 30.70
C GLY A 109 10.14 -47.40 31.29
N THR A 110 9.29 -46.51 30.75
CA THR A 110 9.08 -45.16 31.31
C THR A 110 7.98 -45.16 32.36
N PHE A 111 8.16 -44.42 33.48
CA PHE A 111 7.10 -44.14 34.46
C PHE A 111 5.97 -43.31 33.85
N LYS A 112 4.72 -43.61 34.25
CA LYS A 112 3.50 -43.04 33.67
C LYS A 112 2.45 -42.76 34.74
N TYR A 113 1.64 -41.74 34.52
CA TYR A 113 0.37 -41.54 35.23
C TYR A 113 -0.78 -41.38 34.23
N LEU A 114 -2.02 -41.61 34.69
CA LEU A 114 -3.24 -41.42 33.92
C LEU A 114 -3.84 -40.03 34.28
N GLU A 115 -3.84 -39.08 33.33
CA GLU A 115 -4.48 -37.74 33.43
C GLU A 115 -5.79 -37.62 32.63
N VAL A 116 -6.73 -36.92 33.27
CA VAL A 116 -8.14 -37.26 33.25
C VAL A 116 -8.94 -36.25 34.16
N GLN A 117 -10.07 -35.67 33.73
CA GLN A 117 -10.91 -34.58 34.34
C GLN A 117 -12.45 -34.79 34.07
N TYR A 118 -13.44 -34.44 34.94
CA TYR A 118 -14.92 -34.69 34.72
C TYR A 118 -15.87 -33.49 34.95
N GLN A 119 -17.14 -33.63 34.54
CA GLN A 119 -18.27 -32.75 34.83
C GLN A 119 -19.49 -33.56 35.35
N CYS A 120 -20.24 -33.08 36.33
CA CYS A 120 -21.52 -33.70 36.75
C CYS A 120 -22.72 -33.00 36.09
N LYS A 121 -23.75 -33.77 35.70
CA LYS A 121 -24.98 -33.23 35.07
C LYS A 121 -26.22 -33.43 35.97
N PRO A 122 -26.97 -32.37 36.32
CA PRO A 122 -28.24 -32.47 37.03
C PRO A 122 -29.41 -32.79 36.09
N GLU A 123 -30.53 -33.22 36.63
CA GLU A 123 -31.75 -33.56 35.88
C GLU A 123 -32.64 -32.32 35.63
N SER A 124 -33.19 -32.20 34.43
CA SER A 124 -33.93 -31.01 33.99
C SER A 124 -35.43 -31.09 34.32
N VAL A 125 -35.86 -30.41 35.38
CA VAL A 125 -37.28 -30.28 35.74
C VAL A 125 -38.00 -29.36 34.73
N THR A 126 -38.94 -29.92 33.97
CA THR A 126 -39.83 -29.14 33.10
C THR A 126 -40.97 -28.55 33.91
N THR A 127 -41.09 -27.22 33.97
CA THR A 127 -42.23 -26.55 34.61
C THR A 127 -42.90 -25.57 33.64
N ALA A 128 -44.18 -25.80 33.35
CA ALA A 128 -44.97 -24.93 32.48
C ALA A 128 -45.30 -23.60 33.17
N ARG A 129 -45.42 -22.53 32.38
CA ARG A 129 -45.59 -21.15 32.88
C ARG A 129 -47.05 -20.70 32.76
N SER A 130 -47.82 -20.81 33.84
CA SER A 130 -49.15 -20.23 33.95
C SER A 130 -49.11 -18.78 34.44
N SER A 131 -49.98 -17.93 33.91
CA SER A 131 -50.11 -16.51 34.25
C SER A 131 -51.33 -16.25 35.13
N SER A 132 -51.22 -15.37 36.14
CA SER A 132 -52.20 -14.29 36.46
C SER A 132 -51.92 -13.55 37.79
N SER A 133 -51.70 -12.23 37.70
CA SER A 133 -52.22 -11.11 38.54
C SER A 133 -52.31 -11.12 40.09
N VAL A 134 -52.62 -9.93 40.64
CA VAL A 134 -53.05 -9.60 42.03
C VAL A 134 -51.91 -9.38 43.07
N VAL A 135 -52.00 -8.47 44.06
CA VAL A 135 -52.26 -6.99 44.07
C VAL A 135 -52.03 -6.41 45.50
N LEU A 136 -51.66 -5.13 45.57
CA LEU A 136 -51.72 -4.20 46.73
C LEU A 136 -50.63 -4.19 47.84
N SER A 137 -50.44 -2.95 48.30
CA SER A 137 -49.77 -2.30 49.45
C SER A 137 -49.86 -3.01 50.82
N THR A 138 -49.19 -2.62 51.92
CA THR A 138 -48.60 -1.33 52.38
C THR A 138 -47.47 -1.62 53.44
N SER A 139 -46.89 -0.80 54.35
CA SER A 139 -47.04 0.61 54.81
C SER A 139 -45.80 1.14 55.57
N SER A 140 -45.15 2.18 55.03
CA SER A 140 -44.75 3.45 55.69
C SER A 140 -44.34 3.52 57.18
N THR A 141 -43.17 4.12 57.47
CA THR A 141 -43.02 5.14 58.55
C THR A 141 -41.77 6.02 58.36
N SER A 142 -41.87 7.34 58.59
CA SER A 142 -40.73 8.29 58.60
C SER A 142 -41.14 9.65 59.21
N THR A 143 -40.31 10.25 60.07
CA THR A 143 -40.61 11.45 60.88
C THR A 143 -39.29 12.03 61.46
N THR A 144 -38.97 13.33 61.62
CA THR A 144 -39.57 14.67 61.27
C THR A 144 -38.54 15.79 61.60
N ARG A 145 -38.61 17.12 61.26
CA ARG A 145 -39.54 17.99 60.49
C ARG A 145 -38.79 19.09 59.64
N PRO A 146 -38.68 20.45 59.89
CA PRO A 146 -38.38 21.41 58.79
C PRO A 146 -37.30 22.53 59.02
N PRO A 147 -36.87 23.26 57.97
CA PRO A 147 -36.35 24.63 58.03
C PRO A 147 -37.47 25.71 57.84
N ILE A 148 -37.14 27.02 57.96
CA ILE A 148 -38.13 28.11 58.18
C ILE A 148 -37.82 29.43 57.41
N ILE A 149 -38.86 29.99 56.73
CA ILE A 149 -39.14 31.41 56.34
C ILE A 149 -38.30 32.13 55.24
N ILE A 150 -38.94 33.13 54.62
CA ILE A 150 -38.62 33.93 53.41
C ILE A 150 -39.05 35.40 53.68
N PRO A 151 -38.33 36.46 53.22
CA PRO A 151 -38.96 37.40 52.24
C PRO A 151 -38.03 38.10 51.23
N LEU A 152 -38.66 38.69 50.20
CA LEU A 152 -38.09 39.43 49.05
C LEU A 152 -37.71 40.90 49.33
N THR A 153 -36.85 41.45 48.48
CA THR A 153 -36.96 42.82 47.93
C THR A 153 -36.86 42.81 46.39
N ARG A 154 -37.05 43.97 45.71
CA ARG A 154 -37.64 44.04 44.35
C ARG A 154 -37.09 45.21 43.50
N SER A 155 -37.32 45.14 42.18
CA SER A 155 -37.17 46.18 41.12
C SER A 155 -35.84 46.09 40.33
N THR A 156 -35.76 46.34 39.01
CA THR A 156 -36.72 46.94 38.04
C THR A 156 -36.62 46.30 36.61
N ARG A 157 -37.63 46.49 35.76
CA ARG A 157 -37.77 46.16 34.30
C ARG A 157 -38.38 47.41 33.60
N PRO A 158 -38.55 47.54 32.25
CA PRO A 158 -38.27 46.64 31.12
C PRO A 158 -37.35 47.30 30.05
N THR A 159 -37.22 46.87 28.78
CA THR A 159 -38.20 46.89 27.66
C THR A 159 -37.77 45.92 26.52
N VAL A 160 -38.70 45.54 25.65
CA VAL A 160 -38.53 44.57 24.54
C VAL A 160 -38.48 45.28 23.18
N PHE A 161 -37.76 44.72 22.20
CA PHE A 161 -38.12 44.84 20.78
C PHE A 161 -37.90 43.50 20.04
N THR A 162 -38.86 43.15 19.18
CA THR A 162 -38.89 41.86 18.45
C THR A 162 -39.55 42.00 17.08
N THR A 163 -38.83 41.66 16.01
CA THR A 163 -39.34 41.24 14.68
C THR A 163 -38.25 40.38 14.03
N SER A 164 -38.44 39.08 13.71
CA SER A 164 -39.49 38.39 12.94
C SER A 164 -39.36 38.55 11.41
N PHE A 165 -38.82 37.52 10.74
CA PHE A 165 -39.10 37.18 9.34
C PHE A 165 -39.07 35.65 9.13
N LYS A 166 -39.66 35.17 8.03
CA LYS A 166 -40.16 33.79 7.84
C LYS A 166 -39.34 32.97 6.82
N PRO A 167 -39.40 31.62 6.88
CA PRO A 167 -39.08 30.74 5.75
C PRO A 167 -40.30 29.94 5.25
N TYR A 168 -40.69 30.13 3.97
CA TYR A 168 -41.56 29.27 3.12
C TYR A 168 -41.66 29.93 1.72
N PRO A 169 -42.04 29.26 0.61
CA PRO A 169 -42.29 27.82 0.36
C PRO A 169 -41.32 27.19 -0.68
N SER A 170 -41.50 25.90 -0.97
CA SER A 170 -41.27 25.34 -2.31
C SER A 170 -42.20 24.14 -2.57
N THR A 171 -43.13 24.24 -3.53
CA THR A 171 -44.17 23.21 -3.79
C THR A 171 -44.60 23.17 -5.27
N SER A 172 -45.01 21.98 -5.75
CA SER A 172 -45.67 21.69 -7.05
C SER A 172 -44.74 21.66 -8.30
N SER A 173 -44.95 20.81 -9.31
CA SER A 173 -46.06 19.88 -9.61
C SER A 173 -45.59 18.48 -10.12
N GLN A 174 -46.25 17.43 -9.62
CA GLN A 174 -46.98 16.33 -10.30
C GLN A 174 -46.42 15.72 -11.63
N LYS A 175 -46.25 14.39 -11.86
CA LYS A 175 -47.03 13.15 -11.52
C LYS A 175 -48.27 12.96 -12.46
N PRO A 176 -48.79 11.77 -12.87
CA PRO A 176 -48.68 10.37 -12.36
C PRO A 176 -47.98 9.36 -13.31
N THR A 177 -47.86 8.05 -13.04
CA THR A 177 -48.33 7.13 -11.93
C THR A 177 -47.11 6.28 -11.45
N THR A 178 -47.08 5.13 -10.75
CA THR A 178 -47.96 4.15 -10.02
C THR A 178 -47.06 3.57 -8.89
N ALA A 179 -47.48 3.37 -7.63
CA ALA A 179 -48.34 2.31 -7.03
C ALA A 179 -47.77 0.88 -7.18
N SER A 180 -47.48 0.08 -6.13
CA SER A 180 -47.76 0.17 -4.65
C SER A 180 -46.89 -0.87 -3.90
N THR A 181 -46.69 -0.96 -2.55
CA THR A 181 -46.82 -0.08 -1.36
C THR A 181 -46.02 -0.75 -0.18
N HIS A 182 -45.86 -0.13 0.99
CA HIS A 182 -44.93 -0.51 2.08
C HIS A 182 -45.45 -1.45 3.21
N SER A 183 -44.53 -2.30 3.72
CA SER A 183 -44.35 -2.70 5.15
C SER A 183 -45.46 -3.57 5.82
N PRO A 184 -45.35 -3.92 7.13
CA PRO A 184 -44.37 -4.88 7.69
C PRO A 184 -45.00 -5.98 8.60
N VAL A 185 -44.33 -7.13 8.81
CA VAL A 185 -44.78 -8.17 9.75
C VAL A 185 -43.62 -8.77 10.58
N VAL A 186 -43.92 -9.16 11.83
CA VAL A 186 -43.01 -9.68 12.85
C VAL A 186 -43.19 -11.19 13.06
N ILE A 187 -42.08 -11.90 13.31
CA ILE A 187 -41.90 -13.22 13.94
C ILE A 187 -43.10 -14.20 13.94
N LEU A 188 -42.91 -15.37 13.34
CA LEU A 188 -43.41 -16.63 13.91
C LEU A 188 -42.23 -17.57 14.23
N LEU A 189 -42.24 -18.16 15.43
CA LEU A 189 -41.54 -19.43 15.68
C LEU A 189 -42.38 -20.57 15.09
N SER A 190 -41.75 -21.63 14.61
CA SER A 190 -42.42 -22.91 14.32
C SER A 190 -41.46 -24.06 14.52
N THR A 191 -41.72 -24.87 15.54
CA THR A 191 -41.01 -26.11 15.84
C THR A 191 -41.61 -27.27 15.03
N SER A 192 -40.77 -28.08 14.37
CA SER A 192 -41.15 -29.46 14.05
C SER A 192 -39.97 -30.38 13.70
N LYS A 193 -39.78 -31.38 14.56
CA LYS A 193 -39.44 -32.81 14.32
C LYS A 193 -38.19 -33.19 13.48
N PRO A 194 -37.50 -34.29 13.83
CA PRO A 194 -36.37 -34.79 13.06
C PRO A 194 -36.84 -35.42 11.74
N TYR A 195 -36.06 -35.20 10.67
CA TYR A 195 -36.18 -35.97 9.42
C TYR A 195 -34.89 -36.73 9.15
N THR A 196 -35.01 -38.03 8.89
CA THR A 196 -33.91 -38.95 8.67
C THR A 196 -33.15 -38.60 7.39
N THR A 197 -31.94 -38.04 7.54
CA THR A 197 -31.04 -37.80 6.42
C THR A 197 -30.47 -39.14 5.92
N LYS A 198 -30.93 -39.61 4.76
CA LYS A 198 -30.30 -40.74 4.07
C LYS A 198 -28.87 -40.35 3.70
N SER A 199 -27.91 -41.23 3.98
CA SER A 199 -26.54 -41.08 3.50
C SER A 199 -26.52 -41.16 1.97
N THR A 200 -26.09 -40.09 1.31
CA THR A 200 -25.74 -40.10 -0.11
C THR A 200 -24.24 -39.85 -0.21
N THR A 201 -23.48 -40.95 -0.23
CA THR A 201 -22.02 -40.92 -0.24
C THR A 201 -21.50 -40.60 -1.63
N THR A 202 -21.39 -39.31 -1.97
CA THR A 202 -20.74 -38.86 -3.21
C THR A 202 -19.23 -39.08 -3.09
N THR A 203 -18.77 -40.26 -3.51
CA THR A 203 -17.34 -40.58 -3.54
C THR A 203 -16.65 -39.83 -4.66
N ILE A 204 -15.84 -38.84 -4.27
CA ILE A 204 -14.59 -38.43 -4.92
C ILE A 204 -14.64 -38.45 -6.46
N SER A 205 -15.26 -37.42 -7.03
CA SER A 205 -14.69 -36.83 -8.25
C SER A 205 -13.23 -36.44 -7.97
N SER A 206 -12.38 -36.51 -8.99
CA SER A 206 -10.97 -36.11 -8.95
C SER A 206 -10.69 -34.93 -8.02
N PHE A 207 -9.78 -35.11 -7.05
CA PHE A 207 -9.27 -34.01 -6.22
C PHE A 207 -8.51 -33.03 -7.14
N ASN A 208 -9.21 -32.01 -7.64
CA ASN A 208 -8.60 -30.85 -8.27
C ASN A 208 -7.71 -30.17 -7.23
N LYS A 209 -6.40 -30.47 -7.25
CA LYS A 209 -5.42 -29.80 -6.39
C LYS A 209 -5.38 -28.28 -6.62
N GLU A 210 -5.92 -27.84 -7.75
CA GLU A 210 -6.13 -26.44 -8.13
C GLU A 210 -7.27 -25.76 -7.34
N GLU A 211 -8.18 -26.51 -6.71
CA GLU A 211 -9.28 -25.96 -5.88
C GLU A 211 -8.96 -25.89 -4.37
N TYR A 212 -7.76 -26.29 -3.94
CA TYR A 212 -7.41 -26.45 -2.53
C TYR A 212 -6.03 -25.87 -2.21
N CYS A 213 -5.92 -25.21 -1.06
CA CYS A 213 -4.62 -24.84 -0.51
C CYS A 213 -3.87 -26.08 -0.03
N GLN A 214 -2.58 -26.17 -0.37
CA GLN A 214 -1.73 -27.31 -0.07
C GLN A 214 -1.43 -27.41 1.43
N PRO A 215 -1.26 -28.63 1.98
CA PRO A 215 -1.00 -28.81 3.40
C PRO A 215 0.38 -28.28 3.77
N VAL A 216 0.47 -27.64 4.94
CA VAL A 216 1.69 -26.98 5.41
C VAL A 216 1.76 -26.99 6.94
N GLN A 217 2.96 -27.18 7.49
CA GLN A 217 3.19 -26.96 8.92
C GLN A 217 3.60 -25.51 9.16
N SER A 218 2.89 -24.81 10.05
CA SER A 218 3.18 -23.42 10.42
C SER A 218 2.86 -23.20 11.90
N ARG A 219 3.79 -22.57 12.64
CA ARG A 219 3.73 -22.34 14.09
C ARG A 219 3.34 -23.58 14.92
N ASN A 220 3.96 -24.71 14.59
CA ASN A 220 3.73 -26.03 15.22
C ASN A 220 2.29 -26.55 15.10
N LEU A 221 1.52 -26.05 14.12
CA LEU A 221 0.22 -26.57 13.71
C LEU A 221 0.31 -27.13 12.29
N SER A 222 -0.43 -28.21 12.03
CA SER A 222 -0.47 -28.91 10.74
C SER A 222 -1.74 -28.53 9.99
N TRP A 223 -1.63 -27.61 9.03
CA TRP A 223 -2.75 -27.09 8.26
C TRP A 223 -2.98 -27.99 7.05
N ASP A 224 -4.11 -28.69 7.03
CA ASP A 224 -4.44 -29.69 5.99
C ASP A 224 -5.05 -29.07 4.72
N TRP A 225 -5.24 -29.92 3.69
CA TRP A 225 -5.90 -29.57 2.41
C TRP A 225 -7.22 -28.83 2.61
N THR A 226 -7.22 -27.52 2.43
CA THR A 226 -8.35 -26.64 2.75
C THR A 226 -8.93 -26.03 1.47
N LYS A 227 -10.25 -26.10 1.28
CA LYS A 227 -10.90 -25.70 0.02
C LYS A 227 -10.85 -24.18 -0.19
N ALA A 228 -10.66 -23.76 -1.44
CA ALA A 228 -10.69 -22.36 -1.86
C ALA A 228 -11.84 -21.56 -1.22
N GLY A 229 -11.50 -20.43 -0.61
CA GLY A 229 -12.43 -19.51 0.07
C GLY A 229 -12.81 -19.87 1.51
N THR A 230 -12.58 -21.10 1.95
CA THR A 230 -12.91 -21.58 3.31
C THR A 230 -11.84 -21.21 4.34
N GLU A 231 -12.25 -21.13 5.61
CA GLU A 231 -11.37 -20.98 6.77
C GLU A 231 -11.32 -22.32 7.53
N VAL A 232 -10.13 -22.73 7.95
CA VAL A 232 -9.91 -23.84 8.87
C VAL A 232 -9.52 -23.31 10.24
N VAL A 233 -10.00 -23.98 11.28
CA VAL A 233 -9.81 -23.62 12.68
C VAL A 233 -9.10 -24.75 13.41
N GLN A 234 -8.10 -24.44 14.22
CA GLN A 234 -7.35 -25.38 15.03
C GLN A 234 -7.21 -24.89 16.48
N LYS A 235 -6.79 -25.77 17.38
CA LYS A 235 -6.43 -25.37 18.74
C LYS A 235 -5.08 -24.65 18.71
N CYS A 236 -4.91 -23.64 19.56
CA CYS A 236 -3.67 -22.89 19.63
C CYS A 236 -2.46 -23.75 20.06
N PRO A 237 -1.24 -23.43 19.56
CA PRO A 237 -0.07 -24.27 19.74
C PRO A 237 0.45 -24.30 21.19
N GLY A 238 1.13 -25.39 21.57
CA GLY A 238 1.76 -25.51 22.89
C GLY A 238 0.80 -25.56 24.08
N GLY A 239 -0.51 -25.70 23.86
CA GLY A 239 -1.51 -25.73 24.92
C GLY A 239 -1.92 -24.35 25.44
N THR A 240 -1.68 -23.27 24.67
CA THR A 240 -2.27 -21.95 24.92
C THR A 240 -3.79 -21.98 24.72
N PHE A 241 -4.51 -21.03 25.30
CA PHE A 241 -5.96 -20.89 25.16
C PHE A 241 -6.33 -20.17 23.85
N GLY A 242 -7.54 -20.43 23.34
CA GLY A 242 -8.08 -19.83 22.12
C GLY A 242 -8.12 -20.76 20.90
N GLU A 243 -8.53 -20.20 19.77
CA GLU A 243 -8.60 -20.87 18.46
C GLU A 243 -7.68 -20.19 17.42
N ALA A 244 -6.82 -20.98 16.80
CA ALA A 244 -5.99 -20.59 15.65
C ALA A 244 -6.82 -20.69 14.35
N ARG A 245 -6.68 -19.72 13.43
CA ARG A 245 -7.47 -19.69 12.18
C ARG A 245 -6.56 -19.47 10.97
N TRP A 246 -6.90 -20.09 9.83
CA TRP A 246 -6.26 -19.71 8.56
C TRP A 246 -7.20 -19.92 7.39
N ARG A 247 -7.11 -19.04 6.39
CA ARG A 247 -8.04 -19.00 5.27
C ARG A 247 -7.36 -19.36 3.96
N CYS A 248 -8.00 -20.22 3.19
CA CYS A 248 -7.61 -20.48 1.81
C CYS A 248 -8.22 -19.43 0.86
N GLY A 249 -7.39 -18.88 -0.03
CA GLY A 249 -7.79 -17.93 -1.06
C GLY A 249 -8.72 -18.53 -2.12
N ILE A 250 -9.37 -17.65 -2.91
CA ILE A 250 -10.19 -18.05 -4.06
C ILE A 250 -9.48 -17.75 -5.38
N ASN A 251 -8.76 -16.63 -5.46
CA ASN A 251 -7.94 -16.21 -6.59
C ASN A 251 -6.85 -15.25 -6.09
N PRO A 252 -5.55 -15.64 -6.06
CA PRO A 252 -5.04 -17.00 -6.21
C PRO A 252 -5.53 -17.96 -5.11
N ILE A 253 -5.44 -19.26 -5.38
CA ILE A 253 -5.79 -20.33 -4.43
C ILE A 253 -4.52 -20.68 -3.64
N GLN A 254 -4.25 -19.83 -2.65
CA GLN A 254 -3.12 -19.92 -1.73
C GLN A 254 -3.59 -19.53 -0.33
N TRP A 255 -2.85 -19.93 0.70
CA TRP A 255 -3.09 -19.46 2.06
C TRP A 255 -2.99 -17.94 2.15
N MET A 256 -3.97 -17.28 2.77
CA MET A 256 -4.00 -15.81 2.90
C MET A 256 -4.50 -15.38 4.29
N PRO A 257 -3.80 -14.47 4.99
CA PRO A 257 -2.47 -13.90 4.65
C PRO A 257 -1.36 -14.96 4.74
N ASP A 258 -0.10 -14.57 4.52
CA ASP A 258 1.08 -15.47 4.44
C ASP A 258 1.35 -16.34 5.68
N GLY A 259 0.63 -16.12 6.78
CA GLY A 259 0.65 -16.94 8.00
C GLY A 259 -0.73 -17.00 8.66
N PRO A 260 -0.96 -17.97 9.57
CA PRO A 260 -2.21 -18.11 10.28
C PRO A 260 -2.47 -16.95 11.26
N ASP A 261 -3.75 -16.69 11.51
CA ASP A 261 -4.23 -15.80 12.55
C ASP A 261 -4.15 -16.53 13.91
N LEU A 262 -3.43 -15.90 14.84
CA LEU A 262 -3.22 -16.37 16.22
C LEU A 262 -3.55 -15.25 17.23
N SER A 263 -4.45 -14.33 16.85
CA SER A 263 -4.93 -13.20 17.67
C SER A 263 -5.67 -13.63 18.95
N ASP A 264 -6.31 -14.80 18.94
CA ASP A 264 -6.99 -15.42 20.08
C ASP A 264 -6.03 -16.27 20.95
N CYS A 265 -4.91 -16.70 20.37
CA CYS A 265 -3.96 -17.60 21.02
C CYS A 265 -3.17 -16.90 22.14
N SER A 266 -3.47 -17.30 23.38
CA SER A 266 -3.01 -16.61 24.59
C SER A 266 -2.46 -17.57 25.65
N SER A 267 -1.33 -17.20 26.23
CA SER A 267 -0.63 -17.95 27.26
C SER A 267 -1.24 -17.71 28.64
N LEU A 268 -1.29 -18.75 29.48
CA LEU A 268 -1.83 -18.67 30.86
C LEU A 268 -1.23 -17.54 31.71
N TRP A 269 0.04 -17.18 31.48
CA TRP A 269 0.69 -16.09 32.21
C TRP A 269 0.08 -14.72 31.89
N ALA A 270 -0.36 -14.49 30.65
CA ALA A 270 -0.93 -13.21 30.23
C ALA A 270 -2.29 -12.98 30.93
N ASP A 271 -3.13 -14.02 31.01
CA ASP A 271 -4.41 -13.93 31.73
C ASP A 271 -4.21 -13.81 33.25
N ASN A 272 -3.25 -14.54 33.85
CA ASN A 272 -2.90 -14.38 35.26
C ASN A 272 -2.49 -12.94 35.60
N LEU A 273 -1.60 -12.33 34.80
CA LEU A 273 -1.24 -10.92 34.96
C LEU A 273 -2.46 -10.00 34.77
N ARG A 274 -3.29 -10.23 33.74
CA ARG A 274 -4.49 -9.45 33.46
C ARG A 274 -5.47 -9.43 34.64
N ASN A 275 -5.71 -10.58 35.26
CA ASN A 275 -6.58 -10.69 36.44
C ASN A 275 -5.98 -9.96 37.66
N ARG A 276 -4.64 -10.03 37.85
CA ARG A 276 -3.93 -9.32 38.93
C ARG A 276 -3.91 -7.80 38.77
N VAL A 277 -3.87 -7.27 37.54
CA VAL A 277 -4.04 -5.82 37.26
C VAL A 277 -5.30 -5.29 37.93
N ASP A 278 -6.41 -6.02 37.82
CA ASP A 278 -7.69 -5.62 38.40
C ASP A 278 -7.84 -6.02 39.87
N GLY A 279 -7.23 -7.14 40.30
CA GLY A 279 -7.22 -7.64 41.68
C GLY A 279 -6.53 -6.77 42.73
N GLY A 280 -5.76 -5.75 42.34
CA GLY A 280 -5.25 -4.71 43.25
C GLY A 280 -3.75 -4.78 43.59
N ASP A 281 -3.02 -5.72 42.95
CA ASP A 281 -1.55 -5.87 43.03
C ASP A 281 -0.79 -4.56 42.74
N SER A 282 0.48 -4.51 43.16
CA SER A 282 1.39 -3.39 42.85
C SER A 282 1.60 -3.27 41.33
N VAL A 283 1.20 -2.11 40.78
CA VAL A 283 1.29 -1.78 39.36
C VAL A 283 2.72 -1.95 38.82
N VAL A 284 3.72 -1.50 39.60
CA VAL A 284 5.14 -1.59 39.24
C VAL A 284 5.61 -3.04 39.21
N ASN A 285 5.19 -3.86 40.18
CA ASN A 285 5.56 -5.28 40.24
C ASN A 285 5.00 -6.05 39.04
N ILE A 286 3.75 -5.79 38.64
CA ILE A 286 3.16 -6.40 37.43
C ILE A 286 3.91 -5.92 36.18
N ALA A 287 4.29 -4.64 36.10
CA ALA A 287 5.05 -4.11 34.96
C ALA A 287 6.44 -4.77 34.84
N ALA A 288 7.14 -4.96 35.96
CA ALA A 288 8.42 -5.67 36.01
C ALA A 288 8.26 -7.15 35.63
N GLU A 289 7.23 -7.84 36.14
CA GLU A 289 6.92 -9.23 35.78
C GLU A 289 6.58 -9.36 34.28
N LEU A 290 5.82 -8.40 33.72
CA LEU A 290 5.52 -8.32 32.29
C LEU A 290 6.78 -8.10 31.43
N SER A 291 7.73 -7.28 31.88
CA SER A 291 9.01 -7.06 31.17
C SER A 291 9.85 -8.34 31.10
N VAL A 292 9.89 -9.11 32.20
CA VAL A 292 10.57 -10.42 32.24
C VAL A 292 9.86 -11.44 31.35
N MET A 293 8.52 -11.51 31.40
CA MET A 293 7.77 -12.49 30.62
C MET A 293 7.78 -12.21 29.13
N THR A 294 7.67 -10.95 28.71
CA THR A 294 7.81 -10.55 27.29
C THR A 294 9.23 -10.73 26.74
N HIS A 295 10.26 -10.78 27.61
CA HIS A 295 11.64 -11.09 27.21
C HIS A 295 11.94 -12.61 27.18
N ARG A 296 11.36 -13.39 28.10
CA ARG A 296 11.78 -14.78 28.38
C ARG A 296 10.84 -15.86 27.84
N LYS A 297 9.64 -15.52 27.36
CA LYS A 297 8.67 -16.49 26.83
C LYS A 297 8.51 -16.34 25.31
N PRO A 298 8.24 -17.44 24.58
CA PRO A 298 7.71 -17.32 23.22
C PRO A 298 6.35 -16.60 23.30
N LEU A 299 6.12 -15.66 22.39
CA LEU A 299 4.89 -14.86 22.33
C LEU A 299 4.12 -15.20 21.05
N TYR A 300 2.79 -15.35 21.18
CA TYR A 300 1.85 -15.43 20.06
C TYR A 300 1.11 -14.10 19.86
N GLY A 301 0.34 -13.95 18.78
CA GLY A 301 -0.45 -12.75 18.48
C GLY A 301 -1.32 -12.29 19.66
N GLY A 302 -2.06 -13.22 20.27
CA GLY A 302 -2.86 -12.93 21.47
C GLY A 302 -2.02 -12.49 22.67
N ASP A 303 -0.81 -13.04 22.89
CA ASP A 303 0.10 -12.57 23.94
C ASP A 303 0.60 -11.15 23.70
N VAL A 304 0.90 -10.78 22.44
CA VAL A 304 1.28 -9.40 22.06
C VAL A 304 0.13 -8.43 22.32
N ARG A 305 -1.10 -8.81 21.96
CA ARG A 305 -2.32 -8.04 22.25
C ARG A 305 -2.52 -7.86 23.75
N HIS A 306 -2.50 -8.94 24.53
CA HIS A 306 -2.70 -8.90 25.98
C HIS A 306 -1.58 -8.13 26.70
N ALA A 307 -0.31 -8.27 26.31
CA ALA A 307 0.78 -7.49 26.88
C ALA A 307 0.59 -5.98 26.69
N SER A 308 0.11 -5.56 25.51
CA SER A 308 -0.21 -4.15 25.25
C SER A 308 -1.44 -3.67 26.03
N GLU A 309 -2.49 -4.48 26.17
CA GLU A 309 -3.67 -4.17 26.99
C GLU A 309 -3.29 -3.99 28.47
N ILE A 310 -2.47 -4.92 29.00
CA ILE A 310 -1.98 -4.92 30.38
C ILE A 310 -1.12 -3.67 30.62
N LEU A 311 -0.13 -3.40 29.75
CA LEU A 311 0.74 -2.25 29.92
C LEU A 311 -0.04 -0.92 29.91
N HIS A 312 -0.98 -0.74 28.97
CA HIS A 312 -1.81 0.46 28.94
C HIS A 312 -2.64 0.60 30.24
N ARG A 313 -3.29 -0.48 30.70
CA ARG A 313 -4.06 -0.46 31.95
C ARG A 313 -3.20 -0.13 33.17
N LEU A 314 -1.98 -0.67 33.27
CA LEU A 314 -1.02 -0.36 34.33
C LEU A 314 -0.68 1.14 34.35
N VAL A 315 -0.38 1.71 33.19
CA VAL A 315 -0.05 3.14 33.06
C VAL A 315 -1.23 4.04 33.42
N THR A 316 -2.44 3.76 32.92
CA THR A 316 -3.65 4.53 33.29
C THR A 316 -3.90 4.45 34.81
N LYS A 317 -3.87 3.24 35.39
CA LYS A 317 -4.15 2.99 36.81
C LYS A 317 -3.07 3.56 37.74
N MET A 318 -1.86 3.79 37.25
CA MET A 318 -0.83 4.58 37.94
C MET A 318 -1.12 6.07 37.86
N GLY A 319 -1.55 6.58 36.70
CA GLY A 319 -1.92 7.99 36.51
C GLY A 319 -3.06 8.44 37.42
N ASP A 320 -4.06 7.57 37.62
CA ASP A 320 -5.14 7.79 38.58
C ASP A 320 -4.61 7.87 40.02
N LYS A 321 -3.83 6.87 40.46
CA LYS A 321 -3.25 6.78 41.82
C LYS A 321 -2.12 7.77 42.09
N MET A 322 -1.55 8.44 41.08
CA MET A 322 -0.38 9.30 41.21
C MET A 322 -0.56 10.45 42.23
N LYS A 323 -1.80 10.88 42.45
CA LYS A 323 -2.16 11.95 43.41
C LYS A 323 -2.32 11.47 44.84
N ASP A 324 -2.52 10.17 45.05
CA ASP A 324 -2.70 9.56 46.38
C ASP A 324 -1.35 9.26 47.07
N ILE A 325 -0.26 9.26 46.31
CA ILE A 325 1.11 9.03 46.80
C ILE A 325 1.65 10.33 47.40
N GLY A 326 1.47 10.49 48.72
CA GLY A 326 1.85 11.71 49.45
C GLY A 326 3.37 11.93 49.67
N ASP A 327 4.20 10.89 49.57
CA ASP A 327 5.67 11.08 49.55
C ASP A 327 6.16 11.29 48.11
N ASP A 328 6.68 12.48 47.85
CA ASP A 328 7.33 12.80 46.59
C ASP A 328 8.47 11.85 46.23
N LYS A 329 9.30 11.40 47.19
CA LYS A 329 10.44 10.55 46.87
C LYS A 329 9.97 9.19 46.34
N GLN A 330 9.07 8.53 47.05
CA GLN A 330 8.41 7.29 46.61
C GLN A 330 7.66 7.49 45.28
N ARG A 331 6.97 8.63 45.10
CA ARG A 331 6.25 8.99 43.86
C ARG A 331 7.17 9.05 42.65
N HIS A 332 8.35 9.67 42.77
CA HIS A 332 9.35 9.69 41.70
C HIS A 332 9.92 8.29 41.39
N GLN A 333 10.28 7.51 42.42
CA GLN A 333 10.86 6.18 42.24
C GLN A 333 9.90 5.20 41.53
N LEU A 334 8.66 5.08 42.01
CA LEU A 334 7.66 4.17 41.42
C LEU A 334 7.31 4.54 39.97
N LEU A 335 7.34 5.83 39.62
CA LEU A 335 7.08 6.29 38.25
C LEU A 335 8.28 6.06 37.32
N GLN A 336 9.52 6.12 37.84
CA GLN A 336 10.70 5.74 37.07
C GLN A 336 10.72 4.22 36.83
N GLU A 337 10.50 3.41 37.86
CA GLU A 337 10.44 1.94 37.76
C GLU A 337 9.33 1.47 36.78
N LEU A 338 8.18 2.14 36.78
CA LEU A 338 7.12 1.89 35.80
C LEU A 338 7.54 2.30 34.38
N PHE A 339 8.15 3.47 34.19
CA PHE A 339 8.60 3.92 32.86
C PHE A 339 9.71 3.02 32.30
N GLU A 340 10.65 2.61 33.15
CA GLU A 340 11.69 1.66 32.80
C GLU A 340 11.07 0.32 32.37
N SER A 341 10.16 -0.25 33.16
CA SER A 341 9.44 -1.48 32.82
C SER A 341 8.64 -1.35 31.52
N ALA A 342 7.95 -0.23 31.32
CA ALA A 342 7.17 0.06 30.11
C ALA A 342 8.06 0.14 28.86
N SER A 343 9.23 0.78 28.97
CA SER A 343 10.20 0.84 27.88
C SER A 343 10.77 -0.53 27.52
N ASP A 344 11.01 -1.40 28.51
CA ASP A 344 11.54 -2.74 28.31
C ASP A 344 10.48 -3.65 27.66
N VAL A 345 9.24 -3.67 28.18
CA VAL A 345 8.09 -4.35 27.54
C VAL A 345 7.94 -3.89 26.09
N THR A 346 7.98 -2.58 25.84
CA THR A 346 7.84 -2.06 24.47
C THR A 346 9.01 -2.49 23.58
N SER A 347 10.26 -2.44 24.06
CA SER A 347 11.41 -2.86 23.25
C SER A 347 11.43 -4.36 22.98
N ASN A 348 10.96 -5.19 23.92
CA ASN A 348 10.78 -6.63 23.72
C ASN A 348 9.70 -6.91 22.66
N LEU A 349 8.53 -6.27 22.79
CA LEU A 349 7.42 -6.46 21.85
C LEU A 349 7.81 -6.02 20.44
N LEU A 350 8.60 -4.95 20.27
CA LEU A 350 9.08 -4.53 18.94
C LEU A 350 10.08 -5.50 18.27
N ASP A 351 10.64 -6.46 19.01
CA ASP A 351 11.60 -7.45 18.49
C ASP A 351 10.88 -8.68 17.87
N VAL A 352 9.71 -9.08 18.41
CA VAL A 352 8.96 -10.30 18.02
C VAL A 352 8.15 -10.14 16.71
N SER A 353 8.81 -9.68 15.65
CA SER A 353 8.21 -9.39 14.34
C SER A 353 7.44 -10.56 13.70
N SER A 354 7.75 -11.81 14.07
CA SER A 354 6.98 -13.00 13.65
C SER A 354 5.56 -13.00 14.20
N SER A 355 5.38 -12.63 15.46
CA SER A 355 4.10 -12.76 16.18
C SER A 355 3.16 -11.60 15.85
N TRP A 356 3.71 -10.44 15.50
CA TRP A 356 2.96 -9.34 14.87
C TRP A 356 2.43 -9.65 13.46
N LYS A 357 2.92 -10.70 12.77
CA LYS A 357 2.37 -11.12 11.47
C LYS A 357 1.15 -12.03 11.61
N GLU A 358 0.91 -12.56 12.81
CA GLU A 358 -0.25 -13.39 13.18
C GLU A 358 -1.49 -12.54 13.54
N LEU A 359 -1.34 -11.21 13.53
CA LEU A 359 -2.37 -10.24 13.85
C LEU A 359 -2.85 -9.53 12.59
N GLY A 360 -4.17 -9.41 12.43
CA GLY A 360 -4.77 -8.77 11.26
C GLY A 360 -4.30 -7.31 11.10
N ALA A 361 -4.07 -6.85 9.87
CA ALA A 361 -3.44 -5.55 9.58
C ALA A 361 -4.23 -4.30 10.08
N ARG A 362 -5.46 -4.46 10.60
CA ARG A 362 -6.18 -3.43 11.36
C ARG A 362 -5.89 -3.53 12.87
N GLU A 363 -5.95 -4.73 13.41
CA GLU A 363 -5.68 -5.03 14.81
C GLU A 363 -4.23 -4.69 15.19
N ARG A 364 -3.27 -5.07 14.33
CA ARG A 364 -1.85 -4.72 14.48
C ARG A 364 -1.63 -3.22 14.65
N ARG A 365 -2.33 -2.39 13.86
CA ARG A 365 -2.30 -0.92 13.97
C ARG A 365 -2.90 -0.41 15.26
N ASN A 366 -4.00 -1.02 15.73
CA ASN A 366 -4.62 -0.67 17.02
C ASN A 366 -3.66 -0.97 18.18
N ILE A 367 -3.15 -2.20 18.26
CA ILE A 367 -2.25 -2.66 19.34
C ILE A 367 -0.96 -1.85 19.34
N ALA A 368 -0.30 -1.67 18.18
CA ALA A 368 0.90 -0.86 18.09
C ALA A 368 0.67 0.61 18.50
N SER A 369 -0.51 1.18 18.21
CA SER A 369 -0.84 2.53 18.69
C SER A 369 -1.07 2.58 20.19
N THR A 370 -1.79 1.61 20.76
CA THR A 370 -2.02 1.50 22.21
C THR A 370 -0.74 1.25 23.00
N LEU A 371 0.22 0.54 22.41
CA LEU A 371 1.56 0.34 22.96
C LEU A 371 2.38 1.64 22.98
N LEU A 372 2.36 2.42 21.90
CA LEU A 372 2.97 3.77 21.85
C LEU A 372 2.30 4.73 22.84
N GLU A 373 0.96 4.75 22.87
CA GLU A 373 0.17 5.57 23.80
C GLU A 373 0.53 5.28 25.27
N ALA A 374 0.72 4.01 25.64
CA ALA A 374 1.13 3.62 26.99
C ALA A 374 2.58 4.06 27.33
N LEU A 375 3.51 3.96 26.37
CA LEU A 375 4.89 4.41 26.59
C LEU A 375 5.00 5.94 26.69
N GLU A 376 4.30 6.68 25.83
CA GLU A 376 4.29 8.15 25.83
C GLU A 376 3.56 8.70 27.08
N GLN A 377 2.47 8.04 27.52
CA GLN A 377 1.81 8.36 28.81
C GLN A 377 2.71 8.06 30.02
N SER A 378 3.41 6.93 30.08
CA SER A 378 4.26 6.60 31.24
C SER A 378 5.46 7.55 31.37
N GLY A 379 6.08 7.95 30.25
CA GLY A 379 7.09 9.02 30.24
C GLY A 379 6.53 10.37 30.68
N TRP A 380 5.27 10.67 30.34
CA TRP A 380 4.60 11.89 30.77
C TRP A 380 4.27 11.90 32.27
N LEU A 381 3.93 10.75 32.87
CA LEU A 381 3.78 10.65 34.33
C LEU A 381 5.12 10.93 35.04
N LEU A 382 6.23 10.37 34.56
CA LEU A 382 7.57 10.62 35.08
C LEU A 382 7.98 12.11 34.94
N ALA A 383 7.69 12.74 33.82
CA ALA A 383 7.89 14.18 33.64
C ALA A 383 6.96 15.02 34.56
N SER A 384 5.72 14.57 34.74
CA SER A 384 4.73 15.23 35.60
C SER A 384 5.06 15.14 37.08
N ALA A 385 5.88 14.17 37.49
CA ALA A 385 6.34 14.03 38.87
C ALA A 385 7.20 15.23 39.31
N HIS A 386 8.16 15.59 38.47
CA HIS A 386 9.17 16.62 38.68
C HIS A 386 8.66 18.03 38.34
N ASN A 387 9.02 19.04 39.14
CA ASN A 387 8.66 20.46 38.89
C ASN A 387 9.87 21.39 38.71
N SER A 388 11.07 20.82 38.64
CA SER A 388 12.35 21.48 38.35
C SER A 388 13.06 20.73 37.22
N LYS A 389 14.15 21.29 36.69
CA LYS A 389 15.00 20.66 35.68
C LYS A 389 15.30 19.18 35.96
N PHE A 390 14.87 18.32 35.04
CA PHE A 390 15.05 16.87 35.09
C PHE A 390 15.42 16.34 33.69
N LEU A 391 16.30 15.34 33.65
CA LEU A 391 16.71 14.65 32.42
C LEU A 391 16.90 13.17 32.74
N PHE A 392 16.11 12.33 32.09
CA PHE A 392 16.27 10.88 32.11
C PHE A 392 16.29 10.37 30.68
N HIS A 393 17.24 9.51 30.33
CA HIS A 393 17.32 8.89 29.01
C HIS A 393 17.61 7.39 29.15
N LYS A 394 17.03 6.57 28.25
CA LYS A 394 17.22 5.12 28.25
C LYS A 394 17.38 4.62 26.81
N ALA A 395 18.48 3.90 26.57
CA ALA A 395 18.83 3.34 25.27
C ALA A 395 18.63 1.82 25.28
N LEU A 396 17.67 1.34 24.50
CA LEU A 396 17.32 -0.09 24.36
C LEU A 396 17.64 -0.59 22.95
N HIS A 397 17.35 -1.87 22.68
CA HIS A 397 17.60 -2.43 21.35
C HIS A 397 16.76 -1.74 20.27
N ASN A 398 15.46 -1.57 20.51
CA ASN A 398 14.51 -1.08 19.48
C ASN A 398 14.05 0.37 19.67
N ILE A 399 14.33 0.96 20.84
CA ILE A 399 13.89 2.30 21.23
C ILE A 399 15.03 3.09 21.87
N PHE A 400 15.09 4.39 21.61
CA PHE A 400 15.81 5.36 22.42
C PHE A 400 14.83 6.41 22.95
N LEU A 401 14.91 6.70 24.25
CA LEU A 401 13.97 7.55 24.97
C LEU A 401 14.71 8.66 25.71
N SER A 402 14.11 9.86 25.74
CA SER A 402 14.54 10.97 26.59
C SER A 402 13.31 11.69 27.17
N VAL A 403 13.25 11.79 28.50
CA VAL A 403 12.22 12.49 29.27
C VAL A 403 12.88 13.72 29.88
N ARG A 404 12.39 14.92 29.53
CA ARG A 404 12.99 16.19 29.91
C ARG A 404 11.98 17.12 30.57
N VAL A 405 12.39 17.73 31.67
CA VAL A 405 11.73 18.90 32.29
C VAL A 405 12.72 20.05 32.26
N LEU A 406 12.29 21.21 31.77
CA LEU A 406 13.13 22.38 31.52
C LEU A 406 12.48 23.63 32.15
N ASP A 407 13.28 24.44 32.85
CA ASP A 407 12.79 25.66 33.48
C ASP A 407 12.57 26.74 32.41
N VAL A 408 11.38 27.35 32.38
CA VAL A 408 10.91 28.28 31.32
C VAL A 408 11.91 29.41 31.04
N TRP A 409 12.57 29.92 32.09
CA TRP A 409 13.57 31.00 32.01
C TRP A 409 14.91 30.59 31.36
N SER A 410 15.14 29.30 31.14
CA SER A 410 16.37 28.71 30.58
C SER A 410 16.14 27.92 29.30
N VAL A 411 14.91 27.86 28.79
CA VAL A 411 14.53 27.08 27.62
C VAL A 411 15.18 27.64 26.35
N SER A 412 16.18 26.91 25.85
CA SER A 412 16.73 27.04 24.50
C SER A 412 15.91 26.21 23.50
N HIS A 413 16.38 26.15 22.26
CA HIS A 413 15.97 25.07 21.36
C HIS A 413 16.35 23.69 21.93
N VAL A 414 15.61 22.65 21.57
CA VAL A 414 15.87 21.26 21.96
C VAL A 414 16.16 20.42 20.72
N THR A 415 17.28 19.69 20.75
CA THR A 415 17.62 18.66 19.75
C THR A 415 17.51 17.27 20.39
N PHE A 416 16.99 16.31 19.62
CA PHE A 416 16.86 14.91 19.99
C PHE A 416 17.12 14.00 18.77
N PRO A 417 17.86 12.88 18.93
CA PRO A 417 18.71 12.58 20.08
C PRO A 417 19.84 13.62 20.21
N SER A 418 20.40 13.81 21.40
CA SER A 418 21.63 14.60 21.55
C SER A 418 22.89 13.73 21.38
N GLU A 419 24.00 14.34 20.93
CA GLU A 419 25.28 13.65 20.84
C GLU A 419 25.80 13.20 22.22
N GLU A 420 25.45 13.94 23.29
CA GLU A 420 25.84 13.62 24.67
C GLU A 420 25.08 12.40 25.20
N GLU A 421 23.76 12.33 25.03
CA GLU A 421 22.93 11.19 25.48
C GLU A 421 23.22 9.90 24.70
N THR A 422 23.75 10.01 23.48
CA THR A 422 24.00 8.85 22.59
C THR A 422 25.46 8.42 22.52
N LYS A 423 26.40 9.24 23.01
CA LYS A 423 27.86 9.12 22.86
C LYS A 423 28.41 7.71 23.08
N ASP A 424 27.92 7.04 24.12
CA ASP A 424 28.43 5.76 24.60
C ASP A 424 27.39 4.63 24.41
N THR A 425 26.45 4.82 23.47
CA THR A 425 25.34 3.90 23.17
C THR A 425 25.37 3.41 21.71
N ALA A 426 24.63 2.34 21.42
CA ALA A 426 24.39 1.87 20.05
C ALA A 426 23.62 2.87 19.15
N TRP A 427 23.09 3.98 19.71
CA TRP A 427 22.29 4.97 18.99
C TRP A 427 23.11 6.14 18.42
N LYS A 428 24.42 6.21 18.72
CA LYS A 428 25.38 7.19 18.19
C LYS A 428 25.41 7.30 16.64
N GLN A 429 25.01 6.24 15.94
CA GLN A 429 24.99 6.19 14.47
C GLN A 429 23.65 6.67 13.84
N VAL A 430 22.67 7.09 14.65
CA VAL A 430 21.37 7.54 14.15
C VAL A 430 21.47 8.96 13.61
N GLN A 431 21.13 9.11 12.33
CA GLN A 431 21.11 10.38 11.58
C GLN A 431 19.70 11.01 11.51
N ASP A 432 18.70 10.34 12.09
CA ASP A 432 17.35 10.89 12.26
C ASP A 432 17.37 11.89 13.43
N SER A 433 16.92 13.13 13.21
CA SER A 433 16.93 14.20 14.23
C SER A 433 15.61 14.97 14.29
N LEU A 434 15.25 15.42 15.48
CA LEU A 434 14.10 16.28 15.75
C LEU A 434 14.58 17.53 16.50
N HIS A 435 14.25 18.71 15.94
CA HIS A 435 14.65 20.02 16.44
C HIS A 435 13.42 20.86 16.76
N LEU A 436 13.27 21.20 18.04
CA LEU A 436 12.19 21.99 18.61
C LEU A 436 12.68 23.43 18.86
N PRO A 437 12.08 24.45 18.22
CA PRO A 437 12.40 25.84 18.54
C PRO A 437 11.87 26.23 19.92
N MET A 438 12.54 27.20 20.55
CA MET A 438 12.14 27.79 21.84
C MET A 438 10.66 28.22 21.84
N GLN A 439 10.21 28.81 20.73
CA GLN A 439 8.86 29.27 20.48
C GLN A 439 7.82 28.14 20.56
N ALA A 440 8.17 26.92 20.15
CA ALA A 440 7.28 25.78 20.28
C ALA A 440 7.22 25.28 21.72
N LEU A 441 8.38 25.19 22.39
CA LEU A 441 8.51 24.75 23.78
C LEU A 441 7.77 25.67 24.77
N LEU A 442 7.78 27.00 24.53
CA LEU A 442 6.99 27.96 25.32
C LEU A 442 5.47 27.76 25.15
N GLY A 443 5.03 27.14 24.06
CA GLY A 443 3.63 26.73 23.85
C GLY A 443 3.21 25.49 24.65
N THR A 444 4.15 24.77 25.29
CA THR A 444 3.90 23.53 26.04
C THR A 444 4.24 23.63 27.53
N VAL A 445 4.20 24.83 28.10
CA VAL A 445 4.44 25.06 29.54
C VAL A 445 3.29 24.48 30.37
N SER A 446 3.63 23.62 31.34
CA SER A 446 2.69 22.98 32.25
C SER A 446 3.24 23.00 33.68
N ASN A 447 2.43 23.46 34.64
CA ASN A 447 2.82 23.65 36.04
C ASN A 447 4.13 24.45 36.24
N GLY A 448 4.37 25.45 35.39
CA GLY A 448 5.54 26.35 35.50
C GLY A 448 6.83 25.83 34.85
N ALA A 449 6.83 24.65 34.22
CA ALA A 449 7.97 24.09 33.50
C ALA A 449 7.57 23.61 32.10
N VAL A 450 8.53 23.49 31.18
CA VAL A 450 8.34 22.77 29.91
C VAL A 450 8.60 21.29 30.17
N LYS A 451 7.62 20.43 29.90
CA LYS A 451 7.70 18.98 30.12
C LYS A 451 7.53 18.26 28.79
N ILE A 452 8.46 17.37 28.43
CA ILE A 452 8.45 16.68 27.13
C ILE A 452 9.02 15.25 27.22
N VAL A 453 8.37 14.35 26.48
CA VAL A 453 8.80 12.98 26.21
C VAL A 453 9.24 12.90 24.74
N LEU A 454 10.37 12.27 24.48
CA LEU A 454 10.99 12.14 23.16
C LEU A 454 11.36 10.68 22.92
N ALA A 455 11.03 10.14 21.73
CA ALA A 455 11.31 8.75 21.39
C ALA A 455 11.79 8.57 19.95
N SER A 456 12.66 7.59 19.71
CA SER A 456 13.07 7.13 18.38
C SER A 456 12.95 5.61 18.30
N TYR A 457 12.32 5.10 17.25
CA TYR A 457 11.92 3.70 17.12
C TYR A 457 12.47 3.07 15.83
N LYS A 458 13.08 1.88 15.94
CA LYS A 458 13.60 1.16 14.75
C LYS A 458 12.48 0.51 13.91
N HIS A 459 11.62 -0.30 14.54
CA HIS A 459 10.73 -1.25 13.85
C HIS A 459 9.22 -0.93 13.93
N VAL A 460 8.82 0.11 14.67
CA VAL A 460 7.39 0.51 14.82
C VAL A 460 6.65 0.64 13.48
N LYS A 461 7.34 1.17 12.45
CA LYS A 461 6.78 1.33 11.10
C LYS A 461 6.25 0.03 10.47
N ASP A 462 6.88 -1.11 10.79
CA ASP A 462 6.56 -2.41 10.21
C ASP A 462 5.18 -2.90 10.76
N PHE A 463 4.85 -2.47 11.98
CA PHE A 463 3.58 -2.76 12.66
C PHE A 463 2.47 -1.77 12.29
N LEU A 464 2.77 -0.46 12.28
CA LEU A 464 1.84 0.60 11.84
C LEU A 464 1.46 0.49 10.34
N GLY A 465 2.32 -0.10 9.52
CA GLY A 465 2.09 -0.30 8.09
C GLY A 465 2.22 0.99 7.27
N ASN A 466 1.72 0.97 6.04
CA ASN A 466 1.99 1.97 5.01
C ASN A 466 0.75 2.75 4.53
N VAL A 467 -0.44 2.51 5.11
CA VAL A 467 -1.68 3.12 4.64
C VAL A 467 -1.75 4.58 5.10
N ALA A 468 -1.80 5.51 4.14
CA ALA A 468 -1.95 6.93 4.38
C ALA A 468 -3.33 7.44 3.94
N SER A 469 -3.91 8.32 4.76
CA SER A 469 -5.03 9.17 4.38
C SER A 469 -4.54 10.29 3.45
N SER A 470 -5.35 10.63 2.44
CA SER A 470 -5.09 11.76 1.56
C SER A 470 -6.40 12.50 1.27
N ASN A 471 -6.31 13.80 1.02
CA ASN A 471 -7.46 14.66 0.71
C ASN A 471 -8.14 14.32 -0.64
N ARG A 472 -7.70 13.25 -1.32
CA ARG A 472 -8.30 12.67 -2.53
C ARG A 472 -8.88 11.26 -2.31
N GLY A 473 -8.94 10.79 -1.06
CA GLY A 473 -9.34 9.43 -0.68
C GLY A 473 -8.15 8.56 -0.26
N ILE A 474 -8.42 7.28 0.05
CA ILE A 474 -7.39 6.33 0.49
C ILE A 474 -6.48 5.97 -0.69
N LEU A 475 -5.18 6.24 -0.56
CA LEU A 475 -4.16 5.87 -1.55
C LEU A 475 -3.79 4.38 -1.45
N GLN A 476 -4.74 3.51 -1.76
CA GLN A 476 -4.49 2.05 -1.86
C GLN A 476 -3.72 1.65 -3.13
N ASN A 477 -3.77 2.47 -4.19
CA ASN A 477 -3.34 2.07 -5.54
C ASN A 477 -1.95 2.59 -5.92
N SER A 478 -1.09 2.86 -4.94
CA SER A 478 0.30 3.27 -5.14
C SER A 478 1.14 2.67 -4.01
N SER A 479 2.11 1.84 -4.36
CA SER A 479 2.92 1.03 -3.44
C SER A 479 3.84 1.90 -2.57
N SER A 480 3.25 2.51 -1.54
CA SER A 480 3.92 3.44 -0.63
C SER A 480 4.59 2.68 0.51
N ILE A 481 5.70 3.20 1.03
CA ILE A 481 6.45 2.64 2.15
C ILE A 481 6.87 3.73 3.14
N ILE A 482 6.98 3.37 4.42
CA ILE A 482 7.61 4.24 5.42
C ILE A 482 9.13 4.04 5.33
N ASN A 483 9.82 5.06 4.82
CA ASN A 483 11.21 5.00 4.40
C ASN A 483 12.19 5.73 5.35
N SER A 484 11.78 5.91 6.59
CA SER A 484 12.58 6.40 7.72
C SER A 484 12.37 5.53 8.96
N ARG A 485 13.06 5.85 10.06
CA ARG A 485 12.59 5.47 11.41
C ARG A 485 11.35 6.29 11.79
N VAL A 486 10.66 5.88 12.85
CA VAL A 486 9.63 6.72 13.50
C VAL A 486 10.31 7.51 14.62
N ILE A 487 10.05 8.81 14.69
CA ILE A 487 10.55 9.71 15.73
C ILE A 487 9.36 10.48 16.31
N SER A 488 9.26 10.58 17.63
CA SER A 488 8.12 11.21 18.28
C SER A 488 8.52 12.20 19.36
N ALA A 489 7.60 13.11 19.63
CA ALA A 489 7.68 14.09 20.69
C ALA A 489 6.28 14.29 21.27
N PHE A 490 6.15 14.29 22.60
CA PHE A 490 4.86 14.33 23.29
C PHE A 490 4.91 15.22 24.54
N THR A 491 3.88 16.05 24.72
CA THR A 491 3.76 17.01 25.83
C THR A 491 2.39 16.91 26.52
N GLY A 492 1.93 15.68 26.78
CA GLY A 492 0.74 15.39 27.59
C GLY A 492 -0.61 15.44 26.87
N SER A 493 -0.68 16.01 25.66
CA SER A 493 -1.88 16.02 24.82
C SER A 493 -1.52 15.94 23.33
N TYR A 494 -2.28 15.16 22.56
CA TYR A 494 -2.23 15.14 21.10
C TYR A 494 -3.17 16.18 20.46
N THR A 495 -4.02 16.83 21.25
CA THR A 495 -5.05 17.78 20.78
C THR A 495 -4.79 19.20 21.26
N GLY A 496 -4.99 20.17 20.36
CA GLY A 496 -5.16 21.59 20.71
C GLY A 496 -3.96 22.52 20.51
N ILE A 497 -2.73 22.00 20.37
CA ILE A 497 -1.54 22.84 20.22
C ILE A 497 -1.03 22.83 18.78
N LYS A 498 -1.29 23.91 18.04
CA LYS A 498 -0.62 24.24 16.78
C LYS A 498 0.50 25.26 17.04
N PHE A 499 1.72 24.93 16.65
CA PHE A 499 2.90 25.75 16.91
C PHE A 499 3.09 26.83 15.83
N PRO A 500 3.16 28.12 16.19
CA PRO A 500 3.42 29.19 15.22
C PRO A 500 4.76 29.05 14.52
N GLU A 501 5.76 28.48 15.19
CA GLU A 501 7.00 28.04 14.57
C GLU A 501 7.06 26.50 14.51
N PRO A 502 7.08 25.90 13.31
CA PRO A 502 6.95 24.46 13.16
C PRO A 502 8.26 23.71 13.43
N VAL A 503 8.12 22.60 14.16
CA VAL A 503 9.16 21.61 14.49
C VAL A 503 9.88 21.19 13.22
N THR A 504 11.21 21.10 13.25
CA THR A 504 12.01 20.69 12.08
C THR A 504 12.60 19.31 12.32
N ILE A 505 12.30 18.37 11.42
CA ILE A 505 12.66 16.96 11.56
C ILE A 505 13.51 16.56 10.35
N THR A 506 14.65 15.92 10.58
CA THR A 506 15.52 15.35 9.56
C THR A 506 15.39 13.83 9.59
N PHE A 507 15.03 13.23 8.47
CA PHE A 507 14.95 11.78 8.32
C PHE A 507 16.10 11.27 7.46
N LYS A 508 16.75 10.20 7.92
CA LYS A 508 17.65 9.38 7.10
C LYS A 508 16.78 8.47 6.22
N ILE A 509 16.94 8.60 4.91
CA ILE A 509 16.27 7.72 3.94
C ILE A 509 16.92 6.33 4.03
N ILE A 510 16.12 5.30 4.27
CA ILE A 510 16.61 3.92 4.49
C ILE A 510 16.89 3.22 3.15
N GLN A 511 15.92 3.27 2.23
CA GLN A 511 16.02 2.75 0.87
C GLN A 511 16.16 3.94 -0.09
N GLU A 512 17.37 4.17 -0.62
CA GLU A 512 17.65 5.30 -1.52
C GLU A 512 17.30 5.00 -3.00
N GLU A 513 17.22 3.73 -3.36
CA GLU A 513 16.90 3.25 -4.72
C GLU A 513 15.43 2.85 -4.88
N ASN A 514 14.92 2.88 -6.11
CA ASN A 514 13.55 2.49 -6.44
C ASN A 514 12.45 3.18 -5.60
N VAL A 515 12.71 4.42 -5.17
CA VAL A 515 11.74 5.28 -4.46
C VAL A 515 11.61 6.66 -5.11
N THR A 516 10.47 7.30 -4.86
CA THR A 516 10.08 8.64 -5.34
C THR A 516 9.11 9.31 -4.37
N ASN A 517 8.74 10.57 -4.66
CA ASN A 517 7.74 11.35 -3.93
C ASN A 517 7.87 11.32 -2.39
N PRO A 518 8.93 11.93 -1.80
CA PRO A 518 9.07 12.04 -0.36
C PRO A 518 7.98 12.93 0.25
N GLN A 519 7.18 12.35 1.15
CA GLN A 519 6.08 12.99 1.83
C GLN A 519 6.24 12.89 3.36
N CYS A 520 6.11 14.02 4.03
CA CYS A 520 6.19 14.10 5.49
C CYS A 520 4.84 13.70 6.10
N VAL A 521 4.83 12.71 6.99
CA VAL A 521 3.60 12.21 7.61
C VAL A 521 3.73 12.12 9.13
N TYR A 522 2.60 12.21 9.80
CA TYR A 522 2.45 11.84 11.20
C TYR A 522 1.42 10.71 11.36
N TRP A 523 1.49 9.98 12.47
CA TRP A 523 0.52 8.97 12.83
C TRP A 523 -0.69 9.61 13.52
N ASP A 524 -1.86 9.59 12.86
CA ASP A 524 -3.10 9.97 13.51
C ASP A 524 -3.62 8.81 14.36
N LEU A 525 -3.55 8.99 15.68
CA LEU A 525 -4.03 8.03 16.66
C LEU A 525 -5.55 7.81 16.55
N ASN A 526 -6.34 8.78 16.09
CA ASN A 526 -7.80 8.62 15.96
C ASN A 526 -8.15 7.79 14.72
N ALA A 527 -7.60 8.13 13.56
CA ALA A 527 -7.80 7.36 12.32
C ALA A 527 -7.04 6.01 12.31
N ARG A 528 -6.02 5.85 13.16
CA ARG A 528 -5.06 4.73 13.16
C ARG A 528 -4.41 4.58 11.77
N LEU A 529 -3.99 5.70 11.19
CA LEU A 529 -3.48 5.86 9.82
C LEU A 529 -2.39 6.96 9.76
N TRP A 530 -1.55 6.94 8.72
CA TRP A 530 -0.66 8.06 8.42
C TRP A 530 -1.44 9.24 7.81
N SER A 531 -1.12 10.46 8.20
CA SER A 531 -1.73 11.70 7.72
C SER A 531 -0.66 12.72 7.32
N GLN A 532 -0.99 13.58 6.36
CA GLN A 532 -0.15 14.70 5.90
C GLN A 532 -0.57 16.05 6.50
N GLU A 533 -1.68 16.11 7.24
CA GLU A 533 -2.19 17.37 7.79
C GLU A 533 -1.18 18.05 8.72
N GLY A 534 -0.94 19.35 8.55
CA GLY A 534 0.01 20.09 9.38
C GLY A 534 1.50 19.75 9.17
N CYS A 535 1.85 18.79 8.30
CA CYS A 535 3.23 18.42 7.97
C CYS A 535 3.57 18.70 6.50
N TRP A 536 4.78 19.19 6.22
CA TRP A 536 5.23 19.47 4.85
C TRP A 536 6.74 19.28 4.66
N LEU A 537 7.13 18.97 3.43
CA LEU A 537 8.53 18.82 3.03
C LEU A 537 9.19 20.20 2.85
N LYS A 538 10.31 20.44 3.53
CA LYS A 538 11.15 21.64 3.36
C LYS A 538 12.22 21.45 2.27
N LYS A 539 12.89 20.29 2.26
CA LYS A 539 13.87 19.88 1.25
C LYS A 539 14.05 18.36 1.27
N SER A 540 14.46 17.77 0.15
CA SER A 540 14.89 16.37 0.10
C SER A 540 16.08 16.19 -0.85
N ASN A 541 16.89 15.18 -0.57
CA ASN A 541 18.00 14.68 -1.37
C ASN A 541 17.97 13.14 -1.31
N LYS A 542 18.75 12.43 -2.15
CA LYS A 542 18.78 10.95 -2.20
C LYS A 542 18.91 10.28 -0.82
N THR A 543 19.72 10.87 0.06
CA THR A 543 20.08 10.30 1.36
C THR A 543 19.18 10.73 2.52
N HIS A 544 18.53 11.89 2.43
CA HIS A 544 17.93 12.61 3.56
C HIS A 544 16.75 13.50 3.13
N ALA A 545 15.69 13.51 3.93
CA ALA A 545 14.56 14.44 3.82
C ALA A 545 14.47 15.33 5.07
N VAL A 546 14.06 16.60 4.90
CA VAL A 546 13.78 17.51 6.01
C VAL A 546 12.33 17.96 5.95
N CYS A 547 11.60 17.65 7.01
CA CYS A 547 10.20 17.97 7.22
C CYS A 547 10.04 19.15 8.17
N LYS A 548 8.90 19.84 8.06
CA LYS A 548 8.38 20.77 9.06
C LYS A 548 6.95 20.34 9.42
N CYS A 549 6.61 20.36 10.71
CA CYS A 549 5.27 20.02 11.20
C CYS A 549 4.79 21.03 12.25
N ASP A 550 3.50 21.35 12.24
CA ASP A 550 2.88 22.37 13.11
C ASP A 550 2.35 21.84 14.46
N HIS A 551 2.67 20.60 14.83
CA HIS A 551 2.15 19.91 16.02
C HIS A 551 3.21 18.93 16.59
N LEU A 552 2.85 18.15 17.63
CA LEU A 552 3.70 17.12 18.26
C LEU A 552 2.96 15.77 18.33
N THR A 553 3.50 14.76 17.64
CA THR A 553 2.94 13.40 17.48
C THR A 553 4.09 12.42 17.14
N ASN A 554 3.77 11.26 16.57
CA ASN A 554 4.73 10.28 16.02
C ASN A 554 4.92 10.53 14.51
N PHE A 555 6.13 10.87 14.07
CA PHE A 555 6.45 11.31 12.70
C PHE A 555 7.25 10.28 11.90
N ALA A 556 7.04 10.27 10.58
CA ALA A 556 7.83 9.48 9.63
C ALA A 556 7.88 10.09 8.22
N LEU A 557 8.74 9.53 7.37
CA LEU A 557 8.80 9.82 5.93
C LEU A 557 8.09 8.71 5.14
N LEU A 558 7.02 9.07 4.44
CA LEU A 558 6.38 8.22 3.44
C LEU A 558 7.08 8.44 2.08
N MET A 559 7.32 7.38 1.33
CA MET A 559 7.79 7.44 -0.07
C MET A 559 7.03 6.45 -0.92
N GLU A 560 6.78 6.81 -2.18
CA GLU A 560 6.29 5.87 -3.18
C GLU A 560 7.45 4.98 -3.63
N LEU A 561 7.30 3.65 -3.57
CA LEU A 561 8.15 2.78 -4.38
C LEU A 561 7.89 3.14 -5.84
N LYS A 562 8.98 3.37 -6.59
CA LYS A 562 8.95 3.06 -8.01
C LYS A 562 8.67 1.57 -8.07
N THR A 563 7.50 1.18 -8.57
CA THR A 563 7.34 -0.20 -9.02
C THR A 563 8.50 -0.47 -9.99
N PRO A 564 9.31 -1.53 -9.79
CA PRO A 564 10.14 -2.00 -10.89
C PRO A 564 9.16 -2.24 -12.02
N LYS A 565 9.40 -1.62 -13.19
CA LYS A 565 8.44 -1.71 -14.29
C LYS A 565 8.28 -3.18 -14.67
N GLU A 566 7.16 -3.77 -14.26
CA GLU A 566 6.53 -4.85 -14.99
C GLU A 566 6.61 -4.48 -16.47
N SER A 567 7.10 -5.41 -17.30
CA SER A 567 7.71 -5.14 -18.60
C SER A 567 6.68 -4.76 -19.67
N SER A 568 6.02 -3.62 -19.45
CA SER A 568 5.14 -2.93 -20.38
C SER A 568 6.02 -2.23 -21.42
N ASP A 569 6.53 -3.05 -22.34
CA ASP A 569 7.25 -2.69 -23.57
C ASP A 569 6.71 -1.41 -24.21
N ASN A 570 5.38 -1.29 -24.23
CA ASN A 570 4.58 -0.11 -24.52
C ASN A 570 5.24 1.25 -24.21
N GLY A 571 5.91 1.40 -23.06
CA GLY A 571 6.59 2.65 -22.69
C GLY A 571 7.83 2.98 -23.54
N ALA A 572 8.64 1.99 -23.88
CA ALA A 572 9.78 2.15 -24.80
C ALA A 572 9.31 2.22 -26.26
N TYR A 573 8.32 1.39 -26.62
CA TYR A 573 7.77 1.33 -27.98
C TYR A 573 7.02 2.64 -28.32
N SER A 574 6.38 3.29 -27.34
CA SER A 574 5.78 4.63 -27.53
C SER A 574 6.83 5.72 -27.81
N LYS A 575 8.02 5.67 -27.17
CA LYS A 575 9.15 6.55 -27.55
C LYS A 575 9.65 6.22 -28.96
N LEU A 576 9.81 4.94 -29.28
CA LEU A 576 10.34 4.47 -30.56
C LEU A 576 9.44 4.85 -31.75
N ILE A 577 8.12 4.66 -31.66
CA ILE A 577 7.21 4.99 -32.76
C ILE A 577 7.11 6.50 -33.02
N VAL A 578 7.17 7.31 -31.95
CA VAL A 578 7.28 8.78 -32.05
C VAL A 578 8.55 9.18 -32.80
N PHE A 579 9.70 8.57 -32.45
CA PHE A 579 10.98 8.83 -33.09
C PHE A 579 11.00 8.43 -34.58
N ILE A 580 10.45 7.25 -34.92
CA ILE A 580 10.31 6.78 -36.31
C ILE A 580 9.39 7.71 -37.12
N SER A 581 8.28 8.16 -36.53
CA SER A 581 7.34 9.09 -37.16
C SER A 581 7.97 10.45 -37.47
N CYS A 582 8.65 11.07 -36.50
CA CYS A 582 9.39 12.33 -36.71
C CYS A 582 10.49 12.15 -37.78
N GLY A 583 11.23 11.04 -37.77
CA GLY A 583 12.21 10.73 -38.81
C GLY A 583 11.61 10.66 -40.22
N LEU A 584 10.45 10.03 -40.38
CA LEU A 584 9.75 9.95 -41.67
C LEU A 584 9.17 11.31 -42.10
N ALA A 585 8.62 12.09 -41.16
CA ALA A 585 8.14 13.45 -41.41
C ALA A 585 9.29 14.38 -41.88
N ILE A 586 10.46 14.29 -41.24
CA ILE A 586 11.69 14.99 -41.64
C ILE A 586 12.08 14.65 -43.08
N VAL A 587 12.02 13.39 -43.50
CA VAL A 587 12.33 13.00 -44.90
C VAL A 587 11.37 13.68 -45.88
N PHE A 588 10.07 13.70 -45.61
CA PHE A 588 9.11 14.41 -46.47
C PHE A 588 9.35 15.94 -46.49
N PHE A 589 9.65 16.57 -45.35
CA PHE A 589 9.97 18.00 -45.30
C PHE A 589 11.28 18.33 -46.02
N LEU A 590 12.33 17.49 -45.90
CA LEU A 590 13.59 17.64 -46.64
C LEU A 590 13.37 17.59 -48.15
N ILE A 591 12.64 16.58 -48.65
CA ILE A 591 12.34 16.45 -50.08
C ILE A 591 11.53 17.68 -50.56
N THR A 592 10.52 18.11 -49.79
CA THR A 592 9.70 19.29 -50.12
C THR A 592 10.54 20.57 -50.18
N ALA A 593 11.43 20.77 -49.21
CA ALA A 593 12.34 21.92 -49.16
C ALA A 593 13.31 21.92 -50.35
N ILE A 594 13.82 20.75 -50.76
CA ILE A 594 14.69 20.60 -51.95
C ILE A 594 13.91 20.92 -53.23
N LEU A 595 12.69 20.37 -53.40
CA LEU A 595 11.84 20.66 -54.57
C LEU A 595 11.55 22.17 -54.70
N LEU A 596 11.15 22.81 -53.59
CA LEU A 596 10.88 24.25 -53.52
C LEU A 596 12.13 25.12 -53.68
N HIS A 597 13.33 24.60 -53.39
CA HIS A 597 14.59 25.33 -53.60
C HIS A 597 15.07 25.21 -55.06
N VAL A 598 15.03 24.02 -55.64
CA VAL A 598 15.62 23.72 -56.96
C VAL A 598 14.71 24.14 -58.12
N PHE A 599 13.42 23.86 -58.05
CA PHE A 599 12.51 24.05 -59.20
C PHE A 599 11.83 25.44 -59.23
N ARG A 600 11.92 26.24 -58.15
CA ARG A 600 11.19 27.51 -58.00
C ARG A 600 12.12 28.73 -57.98
N SER A 601 12.83 28.95 -59.09
CA SER A 601 13.81 30.03 -59.26
C SER A 601 13.22 31.47 -59.30
N LEU A 602 11.89 31.64 -59.21
CA LEU A 602 11.22 32.94 -59.28
C LEU A 602 10.66 33.34 -57.91
N PRO A 603 11.10 34.46 -57.31
CA PRO A 603 10.70 34.86 -55.96
C PRO A 603 9.31 35.53 -55.97
N THR A 604 8.26 34.75 -55.78
CA THR A 604 6.93 35.28 -55.43
C THR A 604 6.75 35.34 -53.92
N ASP A 605 5.91 36.26 -53.43
CA ASP A 605 5.51 36.33 -52.02
C ASP A 605 4.99 34.97 -51.50
N ASP A 606 4.21 34.30 -52.35
CA ASP A 606 3.64 32.97 -52.11
C ASP A 606 4.70 31.85 -52.06
N ALA A 607 5.71 31.89 -52.94
CA ALA A 607 6.86 30.99 -52.88
C ALA A 607 7.62 31.13 -51.55
N THR A 608 7.78 32.37 -51.10
CA THR A 608 8.56 32.71 -49.91
C THR A 608 7.88 32.20 -48.64
N ILE A 609 6.56 32.38 -48.51
CA ILE A 609 5.76 31.87 -47.39
C ILE A 609 5.90 30.34 -47.28
N HIS A 610 5.66 29.60 -48.37
CA HIS A 610 5.70 28.12 -48.34
C HIS A 610 7.12 27.57 -48.10
N LYS A 611 8.16 28.22 -48.64
CA LYS A 611 9.56 27.89 -48.36
C LYS A 611 9.90 28.05 -46.87
N HIS A 612 9.51 29.16 -46.26
CA HIS A 612 9.79 29.41 -44.83
C HIS A 612 8.94 28.55 -43.90
N LEU A 613 7.68 28.27 -44.24
CA LEU A 613 6.84 27.29 -43.53
C LEU A 613 7.50 25.91 -43.50
N CYS A 614 7.97 25.42 -44.65
CA CYS A 614 8.64 24.11 -44.76
C CYS A 614 9.96 24.05 -43.98
N ILE A 615 10.77 25.12 -44.02
CA ILE A 615 12.02 25.22 -43.24
C ILE A 615 11.73 25.24 -41.73
N CYS A 616 10.72 25.99 -41.27
CA CYS A 616 10.35 26.02 -39.84
C CYS A 616 9.87 24.65 -39.35
N LEU A 617 9.04 23.95 -40.12
CA LEU A 617 8.56 22.58 -39.79
C LEU A 617 9.72 21.59 -39.70
N LEU A 618 10.63 21.59 -40.69
CA LEU A 618 11.83 20.75 -40.68
C LEU A 618 12.70 21.01 -39.44
N LEU A 619 12.95 22.28 -39.11
CA LEU A 619 13.75 22.65 -37.95
C LEU A 619 13.04 22.30 -36.63
N SER A 620 11.71 22.42 -36.52
CA SER A 620 11.00 22.03 -35.29
C SER A 620 11.07 20.53 -35.03
N GLU A 621 10.93 19.66 -36.05
CA GLU A 621 11.08 18.21 -35.86
C GLU A 621 12.53 17.85 -35.44
N VAL A 622 13.54 18.45 -36.09
CA VAL A 622 14.96 18.20 -35.79
C VAL A 622 15.32 18.67 -34.38
N VAL A 623 14.85 19.86 -33.96
CA VAL A 623 15.08 20.38 -32.60
C VAL A 623 14.31 19.55 -31.56
N TYR A 624 13.10 19.07 -31.89
CA TYR A 624 12.33 18.17 -31.02
C TYR A 624 13.05 16.83 -30.80
N MET A 625 13.57 16.19 -31.86
CA MET A 625 14.37 14.98 -31.71
C MET A 625 15.68 15.25 -30.97
N GLY A 626 16.33 16.40 -31.22
CA GLY A 626 17.55 16.82 -30.51
C GLY A 626 17.36 17.16 -29.03
N SER A 627 16.13 17.50 -28.60
CA SER A 627 15.81 17.86 -27.21
C SER A 627 15.54 16.66 -26.30
N THR A 628 15.28 15.48 -26.86
CA THR A 628 15.08 14.27 -26.06
C THR A 628 16.34 13.90 -25.25
N ASP A 629 16.12 13.60 -23.97
CA ASP A 629 17.12 13.09 -23.03
C ASP A 629 18.38 14.01 -22.82
N GLN A 630 18.22 15.33 -22.98
CA GLN A 630 19.25 16.36 -22.80
C GLN A 630 19.40 16.93 -21.38
N ASN A 631 20.61 17.40 -21.04
CA ASN A 631 20.94 18.03 -19.75
C ASN A 631 20.30 19.44 -19.58
N GLY A 632 19.95 19.80 -18.34
CA GLY A 632 19.03 20.91 -18.01
C GLY A 632 19.23 22.25 -18.73
N ILE A 633 20.44 22.79 -18.81
CA ILE A 633 20.68 24.10 -19.47
C ILE A 633 20.50 23.99 -21.00
N VAL A 634 21.11 22.97 -21.61
CA VAL A 634 20.95 22.67 -23.05
C VAL A 634 19.48 22.45 -23.37
N CYS A 635 18.79 21.72 -22.51
CA CYS A 635 17.37 21.47 -22.64
C CYS A 635 16.51 22.74 -22.56
N SER A 636 16.80 23.65 -21.64
CA SER A 636 16.08 24.94 -21.52
C SER A 636 16.23 25.78 -22.81
N ILE A 637 17.44 25.82 -23.37
CA ILE A 637 17.73 26.51 -24.64
C ILE A 637 16.98 25.85 -25.81
N LEU A 638 17.01 24.51 -25.92
CA LEU A 638 16.31 23.78 -26.99
C LEU A 638 14.79 23.94 -26.89
N ALA A 639 14.22 23.94 -25.68
CA ALA A 639 12.79 24.23 -25.45
C ALA A 639 12.42 25.66 -25.89
N GLY A 640 13.29 26.64 -25.67
CA GLY A 640 13.14 28.01 -26.16
C GLY A 640 13.16 28.10 -27.69
N ILE A 641 14.16 27.48 -28.33
CA ILE A 641 14.28 27.43 -29.81
C ILE A 641 13.06 26.73 -30.43
N LEU A 642 12.63 25.61 -29.86
CA LEU A 642 11.46 24.85 -30.30
C LEU A 642 10.18 25.70 -30.21
N HIS A 643 10.00 26.48 -29.14
CA HIS A 643 8.87 27.41 -28.99
C HIS A 643 8.88 28.50 -30.08
N ILE A 644 10.04 29.11 -30.39
CA ILE A 644 10.16 30.11 -31.47
C ILE A 644 9.78 29.51 -32.83
N LEU A 645 10.31 28.32 -33.15
CA LEU A 645 10.08 27.64 -34.43
C LEU A 645 8.59 27.27 -34.59
N LEU A 646 7.99 26.67 -33.56
CA LEU A 646 6.57 26.32 -33.54
C LEU A 646 5.66 27.54 -33.69
N GLN A 647 5.92 28.60 -32.93
CA GLN A 647 5.12 29.82 -33.03
C GLN A 647 5.24 30.46 -34.42
N SER A 648 6.43 30.37 -35.04
CA SER A 648 6.66 30.83 -36.41
C SER A 648 5.88 30.01 -37.45
N VAL A 649 5.73 28.69 -37.27
CA VAL A 649 4.90 27.83 -38.15
C VAL A 649 3.44 28.33 -38.18
N PHE A 650 2.83 28.58 -37.02
CA PHE A 650 1.45 29.07 -36.96
C PHE A 650 1.29 30.48 -37.55
N MET A 651 2.29 31.35 -37.39
CA MET A 651 2.30 32.67 -38.03
C MET A 651 2.41 32.58 -39.56
N TRP A 652 3.27 31.70 -40.11
CA TRP A 652 3.37 31.49 -41.56
C TRP A 652 2.12 30.85 -42.17
N ILE A 653 1.44 29.97 -41.43
CA ILE A 653 0.13 29.41 -41.81
C ILE A 653 -0.92 30.51 -41.93
N PHE A 654 -1.03 31.37 -40.89
CA PHE A 654 -1.94 32.52 -40.91
C PHE A 654 -1.66 33.44 -42.11
N LEU A 655 -0.39 33.81 -42.33
CA LEU A 655 0.00 34.62 -43.48
C LEU A 655 -0.27 33.97 -44.84
N SER A 656 -0.15 32.65 -44.97
CA SER A 656 -0.53 31.93 -46.21
C SER A 656 -2.02 32.09 -46.53
N THR A 657 -2.90 31.88 -45.55
CA THR A 657 -4.35 32.05 -45.75
C THR A 657 -4.75 33.50 -46.01
N PHE A 658 -4.06 34.47 -45.39
CA PHE A 658 -4.26 35.90 -45.64
C PHE A 658 -3.83 36.28 -47.06
N GLN A 659 -2.66 35.82 -47.52
CA GLN A 659 -2.18 36.03 -48.90
C GLN A 659 -3.09 35.37 -49.94
N LEU A 660 -3.65 34.19 -49.64
CA LEU A 660 -4.66 33.53 -50.47
C LEU A 660 -5.94 34.38 -50.61
N TYR A 661 -6.42 34.97 -49.52
CA TYR A 661 -7.57 35.89 -49.52
C TYR A 661 -7.27 37.18 -50.30
N LEU A 662 -6.11 37.81 -50.09
CA LEU A 662 -5.71 39.04 -50.77
C LEU A 662 -5.67 38.90 -52.29
N LEU A 663 -5.30 37.71 -52.80
CA LEU A 663 -5.26 37.41 -54.25
C LEU A 663 -6.66 37.41 -54.94
N LEU A 664 -7.74 37.46 -54.15
CA LEU A 664 -9.11 37.74 -54.61
C LEU A 664 -9.57 39.18 -54.38
N VAL A 665 -8.83 40.00 -53.62
CA VAL A 665 -9.25 41.34 -53.17
C VAL A 665 -8.55 42.46 -53.94
N GLU A 666 -7.26 42.32 -54.17
CA GLU A 666 -6.44 43.38 -54.76
C GLU A 666 -5.94 42.99 -56.15
N ASN A 667 -5.91 43.97 -57.07
CA ASN A 667 -5.35 43.83 -58.41
C ASN A 667 -3.92 44.40 -58.51
N VAL A 668 -3.25 44.70 -57.39
CA VAL A 668 -1.96 45.44 -57.35
C VAL A 668 -0.85 44.58 -56.73
N TYR A 669 0.24 44.39 -57.47
CA TYR A 669 1.35 43.50 -57.13
C TYR A 669 2.51 44.23 -56.42
N ASN A 670 2.23 44.89 -55.29
CA ASN A 670 3.29 45.36 -54.39
C ASN A 670 3.73 44.21 -53.46
N SER A 671 5.00 43.81 -53.53
CA SER A 671 5.52 42.72 -52.68
C SER A 671 5.56 43.14 -51.21
N ARG A 672 5.01 42.29 -50.34
CA ARG A 672 4.83 42.52 -48.90
C ARG A 672 5.72 41.65 -48.02
N VAL A 673 6.60 40.84 -48.63
CA VAL A 673 7.52 39.90 -47.98
C VAL A 673 8.26 40.46 -46.75
N ARG A 674 8.69 41.73 -46.78
CA ARG A 674 9.36 42.38 -45.62
C ARG A 674 8.46 42.42 -44.37
N TYR A 675 7.18 42.74 -44.53
CA TYR A 675 6.22 42.75 -43.43
C TYR A 675 5.88 41.34 -42.96
N PHE A 676 5.81 40.36 -43.88
CA PHE A 676 5.60 38.96 -43.54
C PHE A 676 6.73 38.39 -42.67
N PHE A 677 7.99 38.75 -42.94
CA PHE A 677 9.13 38.36 -42.09
C PHE A 677 9.10 39.02 -40.70
N VAL A 678 8.81 40.33 -40.63
CA VAL A 678 8.72 41.06 -39.34
C VAL A 678 7.56 40.52 -38.50
N PHE A 679 6.41 40.23 -39.11
CA PHE A 679 5.26 39.67 -38.40
C PHE A 679 5.52 38.23 -37.92
N SER A 680 5.99 37.34 -38.80
CA SER A 680 6.14 35.92 -38.46
C SER A 680 7.22 35.64 -37.41
N TYR A 681 8.47 36.02 -37.69
CA TYR A 681 9.58 35.75 -36.78
C TYR A 681 9.65 36.77 -35.64
N GLY A 682 9.42 38.06 -35.93
CA GLY A 682 9.52 39.13 -34.92
C GLY A 682 8.51 38.97 -33.79
N LEU A 683 7.24 38.69 -34.11
CA LEU A 683 6.21 38.47 -33.09
C LEU A 683 6.43 37.15 -32.32
N SER A 684 6.88 36.09 -33.00
CA SER A 684 7.21 34.81 -32.35
C SER A 684 8.36 34.95 -31.35
N VAL A 685 9.44 35.65 -31.72
CA VAL A 685 10.55 35.97 -30.80
C VAL A 685 10.08 36.85 -29.65
N LEU A 686 9.25 37.88 -29.92
CA LEU A 686 8.72 38.77 -28.88
C LEU A 686 7.91 38.01 -27.82
N ILE A 687 7.01 37.10 -28.24
CA ILE A 687 6.21 36.24 -27.34
C ILE A 687 7.14 35.38 -26.45
N VAL A 688 8.15 34.74 -27.05
CA VAL A 688 9.10 33.88 -26.34
C VAL A 688 9.95 34.69 -25.35
N CYS A 689 10.45 35.86 -25.75
CA CYS A 689 11.24 36.75 -24.89
C CYS A 689 10.43 37.28 -23.69
N ILE A 690 9.19 37.73 -23.90
CA ILE A 690 8.30 38.16 -22.80
C ILE A 690 8.06 36.98 -21.83
N SER A 691 7.81 35.78 -22.36
CA SER A 691 7.60 34.59 -21.54
C SER A 691 8.85 34.20 -20.73
N ALA A 692 10.05 34.31 -21.34
CA ALA A 692 11.32 34.03 -20.68
C ALA A 692 11.67 35.05 -19.58
N LEU A 693 11.32 36.33 -19.78
CA LEU A 693 11.46 37.39 -18.77
C LEU A 693 10.54 37.14 -17.56
N VAL A 694 9.34 36.58 -17.76
CA VAL A 694 8.42 36.23 -16.67
C VAL A 694 8.93 35.06 -15.84
N ASN A 695 9.35 33.95 -16.48
CA ASN A 695 10.01 32.85 -15.78
C ASN A 695 10.83 31.93 -16.70
N ILE A 696 12.15 32.12 -16.74
CA ILE A 696 13.08 31.24 -17.48
C ILE A 696 13.09 29.79 -16.97
N GLN A 697 12.78 29.55 -15.70
CA GLN A 697 12.75 28.20 -15.10
C GLN A 697 11.55 27.35 -15.56
N SER A 698 10.64 27.92 -16.37
CA SER A 698 9.54 27.21 -17.02
C SER A 698 9.89 26.65 -18.40
N TYR A 699 11.10 26.94 -18.93
CA TYR A 699 11.63 26.33 -20.15
C TYR A 699 12.43 25.07 -19.82
N GLY A 700 11.89 23.90 -20.14
CA GLY A 700 12.48 22.59 -19.84
C GLY A 700 12.22 22.12 -18.40
N THR A 701 12.20 20.80 -18.20
CA THR A 701 12.10 20.19 -16.86
C THR A 701 12.99 18.95 -16.76
N GLN A 702 13.17 18.44 -15.54
CA GLN A 702 13.89 17.19 -15.27
C GLN A 702 13.26 15.93 -15.91
N ASN A 703 12.05 16.04 -16.50
CA ASN A 703 11.28 14.91 -17.03
C ASN A 703 10.88 15.04 -18.51
N TYR A 704 11.00 16.23 -19.10
CA TYR A 704 10.65 16.50 -20.50
C TYR A 704 11.24 17.83 -20.97
N CYS A 705 11.63 17.89 -22.24
CA CYS A 705 12.35 19.02 -22.79
C CYS A 705 11.48 19.97 -23.63
N PHE A 706 10.49 20.55 -22.96
CA PHE A 706 9.54 21.49 -23.54
C PHE A 706 9.05 22.49 -22.48
N LEU A 707 8.14 23.39 -22.88
CA LEU A 707 7.43 24.31 -22.00
C LEU A 707 6.69 23.56 -20.88
N ARG A 708 6.78 24.07 -19.65
CA ARG A 708 6.16 23.47 -18.47
C ARG A 708 4.63 23.58 -18.51
N PHE A 709 3.94 22.43 -18.41
CA PHE A 709 2.49 22.31 -18.70
C PHE A 709 1.56 22.23 -17.47
N ASP A 710 2.09 22.20 -16.25
CA ASP A 710 1.31 22.10 -15.00
C ASP A 710 0.86 23.48 -14.44
N ASN A 711 1.12 24.56 -15.19
CA ASN A 711 0.87 25.95 -14.81
C ASN A 711 0.29 26.74 -15.99
N TYR A 712 -0.27 27.92 -15.71
CA TYR A 712 -0.80 28.85 -16.71
C TYR A 712 0.22 29.28 -17.79
N TYR A 713 1.52 29.03 -17.56
CA TYR A 713 2.60 29.31 -18.48
C TYR A 713 2.42 28.69 -19.88
N ILE A 714 1.77 27.52 -19.97
CA ILE A 714 1.51 26.83 -21.26
C ILE A 714 0.64 27.66 -22.24
N PHE A 715 -0.18 28.58 -21.72
CA PHE A 715 -0.99 29.48 -22.57
C PHE A 715 -0.17 30.50 -23.36
N SER A 716 1.11 30.73 -23.00
CA SER A 716 2.02 31.56 -23.80
C SER A 716 2.28 30.99 -25.21
N PHE A 717 2.19 29.66 -25.36
CA PHE A 717 2.21 28.97 -26.64
C PHE A 717 0.78 28.74 -27.18
N VAL A 718 -0.08 28.11 -26.38
CA VAL A 718 -1.38 27.61 -26.83
C VAL A 718 -2.34 28.75 -27.23
N GLY A 719 -2.32 29.88 -26.52
CA GLY A 719 -3.16 31.03 -26.83
C GLY A 719 -2.84 31.66 -28.20
N PRO A 720 -1.59 32.09 -28.45
CA PRO A 720 -1.18 32.63 -29.75
C PRO A 720 -1.34 31.63 -30.89
N ALA A 721 -1.02 30.34 -30.70
CA ALA A 721 -1.23 29.31 -31.73
C ALA A 721 -2.72 29.15 -32.09
N ALA A 722 -3.61 29.05 -31.11
CA ALA A 722 -5.05 28.96 -31.33
C ALA A 722 -5.62 30.22 -32.01
N SER A 723 -5.12 31.42 -31.66
CA SER A 723 -5.49 32.67 -32.31
C SER A 723 -5.13 32.71 -33.80
N CYS A 724 -3.91 32.25 -34.15
CA CYS A 724 -3.46 32.15 -35.54
C CYS A 724 -4.33 31.17 -36.34
N ILE A 725 -4.65 30.00 -35.77
CA ILE A 725 -5.52 28.99 -36.39
C ILE A 725 -6.93 29.54 -36.62
N LEU A 726 -7.52 30.21 -35.63
CA LEU A 726 -8.85 30.82 -35.75
C LEU A 726 -8.89 31.90 -36.84
N GLY A 727 -7.89 32.78 -36.88
CA GLY A 727 -7.75 33.80 -37.94
C GLY A 727 -7.60 33.17 -39.33
N ALA A 728 -6.84 32.08 -39.44
CA ALA A 728 -6.66 31.36 -40.69
C ALA A 728 -7.96 30.71 -41.20
N PHE A 729 -8.75 30.10 -40.30
CA PHE A 729 -10.08 29.59 -40.66
C PHE A 729 -11.02 30.71 -41.13
N ILE A 730 -10.99 31.89 -40.51
CA ILE A 730 -11.79 33.05 -40.94
C ILE A 730 -11.40 33.46 -42.37
N PHE A 731 -10.11 33.59 -42.69
CA PHE A 731 -9.69 33.94 -44.06
C PHE A 731 -10.03 32.87 -45.10
N LEU A 732 -9.99 31.59 -44.75
CA LEU A 732 -10.43 30.51 -45.65
C LEU A 732 -11.95 30.51 -45.87
N ILE A 733 -12.76 30.80 -44.84
CA ILE A 733 -14.21 30.96 -45.00
C ILE A 733 -14.53 32.17 -45.88
N LEU A 734 -13.88 33.32 -45.64
CA LEU A 734 -14.03 34.52 -46.48
C LEU A 734 -13.60 34.27 -47.93
N THR A 735 -12.54 33.48 -48.14
CA THR A 735 -12.08 33.05 -49.47
C THR A 735 -13.12 32.18 -50.17
N ILE A 736 -13.75 31.23 -49.47
CA ILE A 736 -14.87 30.42 -50.02
C ILE A 736 -16.04 31.33 -50.40
N CYS A 737 -16.53 32.16 -49.49
CA CYS A 737 -17.66 33.06 -49.73
C CYS A 737 -17.42 33.97 -50.94
N LYS A 738 -16.21 34.56 -51.04
CA LYS A 738 -15.84 35.42 -52.17
C LYS A 738 -15.67 34.65 -53.48
N THR A 739 -15.11 33.44 -53.44
CA THR A 739 -14.98 32.54 -54.61
C THR A 739 -16.36 32.18 -55.16
N CYS A 740 -17.30 31.79 -54.30
CA CYS A 740 -18.69 31.48 -54.69
C CYS A 740 -19.40 32.70 -55.30
N TRP A 741 -19.28 33.88 -54.67
CA TRP A 741 -19.89 35.11 -55.17
C TRP A 741 -19.29 35.57 -56.51
N SER A 742 -17.97 35.51 -56.65
CA SER A 742 -17.26 35.87 -57.89
C SER A 742 -17.59 34.90 -59.03
N SER A 743 -17.80 33.62 -58.74
CA SER A 743 -18.19 32.61 -59.73
C SER A 743 -19.54 32.90 -60.40
N MET A 744 -20.39 33.74 -59.80
CA MET A 744 -21.68 34.16 -60.37
C MET A 744 -21.60 35.46 -61.20
N LYS A 745 -20.44 36.16 -61.21
CA LYS A 745 -20.29 37.50 -61.82
C LYS A 745 -19.31 37.60 -63.01
N ASN A 746 -18.87 36.46 -63.55
CA ASN A 746 -18.29 36.27 -64.90
C ASN A 746 -16.77 36.54 -65.11
N LYS A 747 -16.28 35.94 -66.22
CA LYS A 747 -15.03 36.12 -67.00
C LYS A 747 -13.66 35.56 -66.60
N GLU A 748 -13.27 35.37 -65.33
CA GLU A 748 -11.95 34.74 -64.98
C GLU A 748 -12.06 33.35 -64.33
N ILE A 749 -12.69 32.40 -65.05
CA ILE A 749 -12.93 31.02 -64.55
C ILE A 749 -11.63 30.30 -64.13
N SER A 750 -10.53 30.48 -64.88
CA SER A 750 -9.23 29.87 -64.59
C SER A 750 -8.63 30.35 -63.25
N LYS A 751 -8.61 31.66 -63.00
CA LYS A 751 -8.11 32.25 -61.75
C LYS A 751 -8.96 31.78 -60.56
N VAL A 752 -10.29 31.88 -60.68
CA VAL A 752 -11.24 31.45 -59.64
C VAL A 752 -11.08 29.96 -59.30
N ASN A 753 -10.92 29.09 -60.31
CA ASN A 753 -10.69 27.66 -60.09
C ASN A 753 -9.33 27.38 -59.42
N SER A 754 -8.25 28.06 -59.82
CA SER A 754 -6.93 27.90 -59.19
C SER A 754 -6.95 28.28 -57.70
N VAL A 755 -7.66 29.35 -57.34
CA VAL A 755 -7.85 29.76 -55.93
C VAL A 755 -8.71 28.77 -55.17
N ARG A 756 -9.80 28.25 -55.77
CA ARG A 756 -10.66 27.24 -55.16
C ARG A 756 -9.91 25.95 -54.80
N ILE A 757 -8.99 25.54 -55.67
CA ILE A 757 -8.12 24.37 -55.49
C ILE A 757 -7.14 24.60 -54.33
N ARG A 758 -6.37 25.71 -54.39
CA ARG A 758 -5.40 26.08 -53.33
C ARG A 758 -6.04 26.34 -51.97
N ASN A 759 -7.29 26.79 -51.94
CA ASN A 759 -8.09 26.92 -50.74
C ASN A 759 -8.42 25.54 -50.11
N ARG A 760 -8.81 24.54 -50.92
CA ARG A 760 -9.03 23.16 -50.44
C ARG A 760 -7.75 22.55 -49.85
N GLU A 761 -6.61 22.78 -50.48
CA GLU A 761 -5.29 22.35 -49.99
C GLU A 761 -4.94 23.00 -48.64
N SER A 762 -5.20 24.31 -48.52
CA SER A 762 -4.96 25.06 -47.29
C SER A 762 -5.74 24.49 -46.09
N TRP A 763 -7.00 24.09 -46.28
CA TRP A 763 -7.77 23.39 -45.23
C TRP A 763 -7.12 22.09 -44.78
N LEU A 764 -6.60 21.28 -45.72
CA LEU A 764 -5.97 19.99 -45.41
C LEU A 764 -4.63 20.16 -44.69
N VAL A 765 -3.80 21.11 -45.15
CA VAL A 765 -2.52 21.44 -44.50
C VAL A 765 -2.72 21.97 -43.09
N ILE A 766 -3.68 22.88 -42.87
CA ILE A 766 -3.97 23.41 -41.52
C ILE A 766 -4.51 22.33 -40.59
N PHE A 767 -5.43 21.49 -41.07
CA PHE A 767 -5.96 20.40 -40.24
C PHE A 767 -4.86 19.41 -39.86
N SER A 768 -4.00 19.01 -40.80
CA SER A 768 -2.93 18.04 -40.52
C SER A 768 -1.84 18.60 -39.60
N ILE A 769 -1.52 19.89 -39.69
CA ILE A 769 -0.56 20.53 -38.76
C ILE A 769 -1.20 20.74 -37.38
N GLY A 770 -2.37 21.38 -37.32
CA GLY A 770 -3.04 21.69 -36.05
C GLY A 770 -3.38 20.45 -35.21
N SER A 771 -3.82 19.36 -35.85
CA SER A 771 -4.11 18.10 -35.15
C SER A 771 -2.84 17.41 -34.63
N SER A 772 -1.76 17.36 -35.42
CA SER A 772 -0.49 16.74 -35.00
C SER A 772 0.06 17.38 -33.72
N TRP A 773 0.19 18.72 -33.70
CA TRP A 773 0.72 19.42 -32.52
C TRP A 773 -0.23 19.37 -31.31
N ALA A 774 -1.55 19.33 -31.52
CA ALA A 774 -2.51 19.11 -30.44
C ALA A 774 -2.35 17.72 -29.81
N PHE A 775 -2.26 16.66 -30.63
CA PHE A 775 -2.06 15.29 -30.12
C PHE A 775 -0.67 15.08 -29.50
N LEU A 776 0.37 15.76 -29.97
CA LEU A 776 1.67 15.78 -29.29
C LEU A 776 1.56 16.38 -27.89
N LEU A 777 0.87 17.51 -27.74
CA LEU A 777 0.67 18.17 -26.45
C LEU A 777 -0.16 17.28 -25.50
N PHE A 778 -1.23 16.64 -25.99
CA PHE A 778 -1.99 15.67 -25.19
C PHE A 778 -1.15 14.45 -24.79
N TYR A 779 -0.31 13.92 -25.67
CA TYR A 779 0.63 12.83 -25.36
C TYR A 779 1.65 13.24 -24.27
N MET A 780 2.22 14.44 -24.36
CA MET A 780 3.17 14.95 -23.35
C MET A 780 2.56 15.10 -21.96
N VAL A 781 1.28 15.54 -21.89
CA VAL A 781 0.54 15.71 -20.63
C VAL A 781 0.12 14.35 -20.05
N GLN A 782 -0.55 13.50 -20.84
CA GLN A 782 -1.24 12.29 -20.34
C GLN A 782 -0.39 11.01 -20.42
N LYS A 783 0.63 10.97 -21.29
CA LYS A 783 1.59 9.86 -21.49
C LYS A 783 0.97 8.50 -21.83
N LEU A 784 -0.29 8.48 -22.29
CA LEU A 784 -0.99 7.28 -22.73
C LEU A 784 -0.41 6.78 -24.07
N PRO A 785 -0.16 5.46 -24.23
CA PRO A 785 0.42 4.91 -25.47
C PRO A 785 -0.49 5.14 -26.68
N ILE A 786 -1.82 5.11 -26.49
CA ILE A 786 -2.82 5.40 -27.53
C ILE A 786 -2.59 6.79 -28.17
N LEU A 787 -2.20 7.79 -27.37
CA LEU A 787 -1.91 9.14 -27.88
C LEU A 787 -0.61 9.19 -28.68
N ALA A 788 0.38 8.33 -28.36
CA ALA A 788 1.61 8.19 -29.15
C ALA A 788 1.30 7.61 -30.55
N TYR A 789 0.46 6.58 -30.63
CA TYR A 789 0.03 6.00 -31.91
C TYR A 789 -0.75 7.01 -32.77
N ILE A 790 -1.67 7.78 -32.16
CA ILE A 790 -2.45 8.81 -32.87
C ILE A 790 -1.53 9.95 -33.35
N PHE A 791 -0.63 10.45 -32.50
CA PHE A 791 0.36 11.44 -32.92
C PHE A 791 1.24 10.92 -34.07
N ALA A 792 1.76 9.69 -33.97
CA ALA A 792 2.64 9.12 -34.97
C ALA A 792 1.96 9.00 -36.35
N ALA A 793 0.67 8.65 -36.39
CA ALA A 793 -0.12 8.63 -37.62
C ALA A 793 -0.34 10.04 -38.19
N LEU A 794 -0.69 11.01 -37.34
CA LEU A 794 -0.95 12.39 -37.75
C LEU A 794 0.31 13.12 -38.24
N ASN A 795 1.47 12.93 -37.60
CA ASN A 795 2.72 13.56 -38.02
C ASN A 795 3.24 12.98 -39.35
N CYS A 796 3.09 11.67 -39.58
CA CYS A 796 3.33 11.08 -40.90
C CYS A 796 2.40 11.67 -41.98
N LEU A 797 1.13 11.89 -41.65
CA LEU A 797 0.17 12.56 -42.54
C LEU A 797 0.51 14.05 -42.75
N GLN A 798 1.08 14.73 -41.75
CA GLN A 798 1.56 16.11 -41.82
C GLN A 798 2.69 16.25 -42.85
N GLY A 799 3.71 15.38 -42.74
CA GLY A 799 4.81 15.30 -43.72
C GLY A 799 4.31 15.03 -45.14
N LEU A 800 3.48 13.99 -45.30
CA LEU A 800 2.92 13.61 -46.60
C LEU A 800 2.03 14.69 -47.22
N SER A 801 1.18 15.36 -46.43
CA SER A 801 0.30 16.43 -46.90
C SER A 801 1.08 17.64 -47.39
N VAL A 802 2.13 18.05 -46.65
CA VAL A 802 3.03 19.14 -47.08
C VAL A 802 3.75 18.77 -48.37
N PHE A 803 4.25 17.54 -48.50
CA PHE A 803 4.92 17.06 -49.71
C PHE A 803 3.99 17.04 -50.93
N ILE A 804 2.77 16.52 -50.80
CA ILE A 804 1.81 16.47 -51.91
C ILE A 804 1.35 17.88 -52.31
N PHE A 805 0.85 18.67 -51.36
CA PHE A 805 0.18 19.94 -51.68
C PHE A 805 1.15 21.10 -51.93
N LEU A 806 2.27 21.20 -51.19
CA LEU A 806 3.24 22.28 -51.37
C LEU A 806 4.42 21.89 -52.29
N GLY A 807 4.72 20.60 -52.41
CA GLY A 807 5.80 20.09 -53.27
C GLY A 807 5.32 19.69 -54.67
N LEU A 808 4.39 18.72 -54.76
CA LEU A 808 4.01 18.09 -56.03
C LEU A 808 2.87 18.77 -56.79
N HIS A 809 1.92 19.40 -56.09
CA HIS A 809 0.75 20.03 -56.73
C HIS A 809 1.01 21.47 -57.22
N ASP A 810 2.19 22.03 -56.96
CA ASP A 810 2.54 23.35 -57.48
C ASP A 810 2.76 23.32 -59.01
N ASN A 811 2.02 24.19 -59.69
CA ASN A 811 1.99 24.27 -61.16
C ASN A 811 3.34 24.65 -61.79
N GLU A 812 4.23 25.37 -61.10
CA GLU A 812 5.56 25.69 -61.63
C GLU A 812 6.55 24.54 -61.39
N VAL A 813 6.47 23.85 -60.25
CA VAL A 813 7.25 22.62 -60.01
C VAL A 813 6.88 21.55 -61.04
N GLN A 814 5.59 21.36 -61.35
CA GLN A 814 5.16 20.44 -62.41
C GLN A 814 5.69 20.83 -63.80
N LYS A 815 5.62 22.12 -64.17
CA LYS A 815 6.20 22.61 -65.44
C LYS A 815 7.71 22.42 -65.49
N ALA A 816 8.42 22.69 -64.39
CA ALA A 816 9.87 22.56 -64.31
C ALA A 816 10.32 21.08 -64.35
N TYR A 817 9.60 20.19 -63.66
CA TYR A 817 9.80 18.73 -63.74
C TYR A 817 9.55 18.18 -65.14
N CYS A 818 8.48 18.62 -65.81
CA CYS A 818 8.21 18.25 -67.21
C CYS A 818 9.29 18.77 -68.17
N LYS A 819 9.80 20.00 -67.97
CA LYS A 819 10.95 20.54 -68.73
C LYS A 819 12.23 19.74 -68.49
N TRP A 820 12.52 19.38 -67.24
CA TRP A 820 13.66 18.56 -66.87
C TRP A 820 13.58 17.16 -67.50
N LYS A 821 12.42 16.50 -67.41
CA LYS A 821 12.15 15.20 -68.03
C LYS A 821 12.24 15.24 -69.57
N ALA A 822 11.85 16.35 -70.19
CA ALA A 822 12.02 16.56 -71.63
C ALA A 822 13.49 16.78 -72.01
N GLY A 823 14.27 17.49 -71.19
CA GLY A 823 15.70 17.74 -71.38
C GLY A 823 16.61 16.54 -71.08
N SER A 824 16.12 15.52 -70.37
CA SER A 824 16.87 14.30 -70.04
C SER A 824 16.59 13.12 -70.96
N SER A 825 15.82 13.30 -72.04
CA SER A 825 15.58 12.27 -73.06
C SER A 825 16.55 12.43 -74.24
N PRO A 826 17.37 11.43 -74.58
CA PRO A 826 18.23 11.50 -75.77
C PRO A 826 17.38 11.38 -77.04
N GLN A 827 17.20 12.48 -77.77
CA GLN A 827 16.59 12.41 -79.10
C GLN A 827 17.48 11.57 -80.05
N PRO A 828 16.92 10.58 -80.78
CA PRO A 828 17.62 9.95 -81.88
C PRO A 828 17.85 10.99 -82.99
N LYS A 829 19.06 11.01 -83.57
CA LYS A 829 19.42 11.95 -84.64
C LYS A 829 18.64 11.63 -85.92
N ALA A 830 17.56 12.36 -86.18
CA ALA A 830 16.88 12.34 -87.48
C ALA A 830 17.74 13.08 -88.53
N ALA A 831 18.68 12.36 -89.14
CA ALA A 831 19.45 12.87 -90.27
C ALA A 831 18.55 13.01 -91.52
N ARG A 832 18.75 14.10 -92.27
CA ARG A 832 17.92 14.45 -93.44
C ARG A 832 18.37 13.67 -94.68
N GLY A 833 17.62 12.62 -95.04
CA GLY A 833 17.71 11.94 -96.35
C GLY A 833 16.46 12.21 -97.19
N GLN A 834 16.60 12.38 -98.50
CA GLN A 834 15.49 12.73 -99.41
C GLN A 834 15.24 11.65 -100.46
N PHE A 835 13.97 11.22 -100.59
CA PHE A 835 13.34 10.64 -101.79
C PHE A 835 13.91 9.29 -102.33
N PRO A 836 13.21 8.62 -103.27
CA PRO A 836 11.75 8.38 -103.35
C PRO A 836 11.36 6.91 -103.69
N LEU A 837 10.04 6.64 -103.75
CA LEU A 837 9.35 5.61 -104.58
C LEU A 837 9.67 4.11 -104.38
N SER A 838 8.65 3.35 -103.92
CA SER A 838 7.93 2.36 -104.76
C SER A 838 6.66 1.81 -104.08
N ASN A 839 5.74 1.21 -104.86
CA ASN A 839 4.56 0.45 -104.38
C ASN A 839 5.01 -0.96 -103.86
N THR A 840 4.20 -1.89 -103.31
CA THR A 840 2.79 -2.29 -103.58
C THR A 840 2.25 -3.28 -102.50
N SER A 841 0.93 -3.31 -102.27
CA SER A 841 0.04 -4.47 -101.91
C SER A 841 0.38 -5.59 -100.88
N SER A 842 -0.61 -5.92 -100.02
CA SER A 842 -1.09 -7.27 -99.57
C SER A 842 -0.17 -8.24 -98.77
N SER A 843 -0.64 -9.15 -97.88
CA SER A 843 -1.95 -9.39 -97.22
C SER A 843 -1.87 -10.49 -96.10
N HIS A 844 -2.98 -10.67 -95.33
CA HIS A 844 -3.43 -11.85 -94.53
C HIS A 844 -2.76 -12.33 -93.21
N ASN A 845 -3.53 -12.19 -92.11
CA ASN A 845 -4.11 -13.20 -91.19
C ASN A 845 -3.30 -14.41 -90.65
N VAL A 846 -3.49 -14.72 -89.33
CA VAL A 846 -4.10 -15.97 -88.75
C VAL A 846 -4.15 -15.89 -87.20
N GLU A 847 -4.93 -16.74 -86.52
CA GLU A 847 -5.38 -16.65 -85.11
C GLU A 847 -4.89 -17.77 -84.15
N THR A 848 -4.73 -17.44 -82.84
CA THR A 848 -4.98 -18.32 -81.64
C THR A 848 -4.07 -19.58 -81.43
N PRO A 849 -4.16 -20.39 -80.34
CA PRO A 849 -5.09 -20.43 -79.19
C PRO A 849 -4.48 -20.61 -77.75
N TYR A 850 -5.37 -20.89 -76.78
CA TYR A 850 -5.20 -21.02 -75.31
C TYR A 850 -4.83 -22.45 -74.80
N LEU A 851 -4.49 -22.60 -73.50
CA LEU A 851 -4.82 -23.78 -72.66
C LEU A 851 -4.83 -23.47 -71.12
N GLN A 852 -5.15 -24.46 -70.26
CA GLN A 852 -5.86 -24.29 -68.96
C GLN A 852 -5.35 -25.15 -67.74
N PRO A 853 -5.92 -25.03 -66.50
CA PRO A 853 -5.40 -25.61 -65.21
C PRO A 853 -6.14 -26.86 -64.64
N SER A 854 -5.87 -27.29 -63.37
CA SER A 854 -6.50 -28.46 -62.66
C SER A 854 -6.39 -28.47 -61.09
N THR A 855 -7.02 -29.44 -60.37
CA THR A 855 -7.31 -29.52 -58.88
C THR A 855 -6.91 -30.89 -58.21
N THR A 856 -7.32 -31.48 -57.05
CA THR A 856 -8.47 -31.38 -56.06
C THR A 856 -8.29 -32.25 -54.75
N VAL A 857 -8.88 -31.90 -53.57
CA VAL A 857 -9.64 -32.69 -52.50
C VAL A 857 -9.09 -34.07 -51.93
N SER A 858 -9.26 -34.59 -50.67
CA SER A 858 -10.34 -34.59 -49.62
C SER A 858 -9.90 -34.64 -48.09
N THR A 859 -10.45 -35.53 -47.21
CA THR A 859 -10.56 -35.43 -45.71
C THR A 859 -10.83 -36.75 -44.90
N LEU A 860 -10.57 -36.77 -43.55
CA LEU A 860 -11.34 -37.38 -42.39
C LEU A 860 -10.94 -38.71 -41.60
N SER A 861 -11.03 -38.68 -40.24
CA SER A 861 -11.34 -39.77 -39.19
C SER A 861 -10.38 -40.96 -38.82
N THR A 862 -10.56 -41.82 -37.77
CA THR A 862 -10.63 -41.76 -36.24
C THR A 862 -10.64 -43.19 -35.54
N VAL A 863 -10.58 -43.35 -34.17
CA VAL A 863 -11.21 -44.40 -33.24
C VAL A 863 -10.38 -45.27 -32.19
N THR A 864 -10.74 -45.11 -30.87
CA THR A 864 -10.81 -45.95 -29.59
C THR A 864 -9.70 -46.81 -28.88
N THR A 865 -10.02 -47.21 -27.62
CA THR A 865 -9.18 -47.70 -26.48
C THR A 865 -9.97 -48.48 -25.38
N PRO A 866 -9.37 -49.44 -24.61
CA PRO A 866 -9.85 -50.07 -23.33
C PRO A 866 -9.20 -49.43 -22.06
N GLU A 867 -9.27 -49.80 -20.75
CA GLU A 867 -9.98 -50.71 -19.78
C GLU A 867 -9.68 -50.15 -18.32
N LEU A 868 -10.00 -50.64 -17.08
CA LEU A 868 -10.62 -51.83 -16.41
C LEU A 868 -11.19 -51.41 -14.99
N GLU A 869 -11.32 -52.31 -13.97
CA GLU A 869 -11.98 -52.11 -12.63
C GLU A 869 -11.08 -52.47 -11.37
N PHE A 870 -11.43 -52.64 -10.06
CA PHE A 870 -12.70 -52.96 -9.32
C PHE A 870 -12.68 -52.79 -7.75
N GLN A 871 -13.88 -52.63 -7.13
CA GLN A 871 -14.41 -52.92 -5.75
C GLN A 871 -13.90 -52.40 -4.34
N MET A 872 -14.86 -51.80 -3.57
CA MET A 872 -15.29 -51.84 -2.12
C MET A 872 -14.27 -51.95 -0.93
N GLY A 873 -14.43 -51.42 0.31
CA GLY A 873 -15.49 -50.70 1.12
C GLY A 873 -15.10 -50.69 2.65
N THR A 874 -15.74 -50.14 3.72
CA THR A 874 -16.84 -49.16 4.08
C THR A 874 -16.86 -48.86 5.64
N PHE A 875 -17.81 -48.03 6.18
CA PHE A 875 -18.30 -47.83 7.61
C PHE A 875 -17.68 -46.83 8.67
N HIS A 876 -18.44 -45.72 8.92
CA HIS A 876 -18.91 -45.00 10.17
C HIS A 876 -18.12 -44.54 11.45
N HIS A 877 -18.44 -43.29 11.89
CA HIS A 877 -18.57 -42.62 13.25
C HIS A 877 -17.51 -42.80 14.38
N SER A 878 -17.04 -41.78 15.14
CA SER A 878 -17.64 -40.77 16.10
C SER A 878 -17.93 -41.32 17.53
N GLU A 879 -17.91 -40.57 18.65
CA GLU A 879 -17.61 -39.14 18.95
C GLU A 879 -17.07 -38.93 20.40
N LEU A 880 -17.31 -37.75 21.03
CA LEU A 880 -16.69 -37.19 22.25
C LEU A 880 -17.01 -37.90 23.60
N CYS A 881 -16.11 -37.80 24.61
CA CYS A 881 -16.33 -37.59 26.07
C CYS A 881 -15.13 -37.98 27.01
N HIS A 882 -14.84 -37.08 27.98
CA HIS A 882 -13.77 -36.84 29.03
C HIS A 882 -13.66 -37.93 30.18
N THR A 883 -13.42 -37.64 31.49
CA THR A 883 -12.40 -38.40 32.30
C THR A 883 -12.37 -38.23 33.87
N THR A 884 -11.46 -38.79 34.73
CA THR A 884 -11.03 -38.24 36.10
C THR A 884 -9.66 -38.78 36.69
N ARG A 885 -8.75 -37.94 37.23
CA ARG A 885 -7.31 -38.27 37.59
C ARG A 885 -7.09 -39.15 38.81
N SER A 886 -6.26 -40.19 38.65
CA SER A 886 -5.81 -41.11 39.71
C SER A 886 -4.53 -41.89 39.28
N PRO A 887 -3.58 -42.17 40.20
CA PRO A 887 -2.35 -42.91 39.91
C PRO A 887 -2.43 -44.41 40.28
N ILE A 888 -1.83 -45.28 39.46
CA ILE A 888 -1.47 -46.67 39.76
C ILE A 888 -0.19 -46.98 38.96
N TYR A 889 0.76 -47.75 39.52
CA TYR A 889 1.50 -48.85 38.87
C TYR A 889 2.55 -49.45 39.83
N ASP A 890 2.58 -50.77 39.95
CA ASP A 890 3.67 -51.56 39.35
C ASP A 890 3.10 -52.93 38.89
N ASN A 891 3.92 -53.79 38.27
CA ASN A 891 3.48 -54.85 37.37
C ASN A 891 4.04 -56.27 37.69
N ARG A 892 3.41 -57.26 37.03
CA ARG A 892 3.81 -58.67 36.80
C ARG A 892 3.66 -59.70 37.93
N GLU A 893 3.12 -60.85 37.52
CA GLU A 893 3.50 -62.16 38.06
C GLU A 893 4.82 -62.65 37.44
N GLN A 894 5.64 -63.32 38.25
CA GLN A 894 6.21 -64.62 37.90
C GLN A 894 6.43 -65.42 39.20
N LEU A 895 6.45 -66.75 39.13
CA LEU A 895 6.33 -67.62 40.30
C LEU A 895 7.59 -67.62 41.19
N VAL A 896 7.34 -67.62 42.51
CA VAL A 896 8.02 -68.37 43.60
C VAL A 896 9.57 -68.45 43.54
N SER A 897 10.32 -68.01 44.56
CA SER A 897 9.98 -67.91 45.99
C SER A 897 10.34 -66.57 46.63
#